data_AF-A0A8S9P0W1-F1
#
_entry.id   AF-A0A8S9P0W1-F1
#
_cell.length_a   1.000
_cell.length_b   1.000
_cell.length_c   1.000
_cell.angle_alpha   90.00
_cell.angle_beta   90.00
_cell.angle_gamma   90.00
#
_symmetry.space_group_name_H-M   'P 1'
#
loop_
_entity.id
_entity.type
_entity.pdbx_description
1 polymer ?
#
loop_
_entity_poly.entity_id
_entity_poly.type
_entity_poly.pdbx_seq_one_letter_code
_entity_poly.pdbx_strand_id
1 'polypeptide(L)'
;MLNNLTRGGFMYRAGVTMLSSSTSSSSAALSSSWKSSRFLSSGVFSGGASRNRVAFPVRFHRASAVRCFASSGGSDRIQVQNPIVEMDGDEMTRVIWSMIKDKLILPYLDLDIKYFDLGILNRDATDDRVTVESAEAALKYNVAIKCATITPDEGRVKEFGLKSMWRSPNGTIRNILDGTVFREPIMCGNIPRLVPGWRKPICIGRHAFGDQYRATDTVIKGPGKLKMVFVPEDGCAPEELDVYDFKGPGVALAMYNVDESIRAFAESSMAMALAKKWPLYLSTKNTILKKYDGRFKDIFQEVYEANWKQKFEEHSIWFIYTLSYLLKFGFMPSSLFSYTVKLILPYLDLDIKYFDLGILNRDATDDRVTVESAEAALKYNVAIKCATITPDEGRVKEFGLKSMWRSPNGTIRNILDGTVFREPIMCGNIPRLVPGWRKPICIGRHAFGDQYRATDTVIKGPGKLKMVFVPEDGSAPEELDVYDFKGPGVALAMYNVDESIRAFAESSMAMALAKKWPLYLSTKNTILKKYDGRFKDIFQEVYEANWKQKFEEHSIWYEHRLIDDMVAYAVKSEGGYVWACKNYDGDVQSDLLAQGFGSLGLMTSVLLSSDGKTLESEAAHGTVTRHFRLHQKGQETSTNSIASIFAWTRGLEHRAKLDKNEKLMDFVKKLESSCVNTVETGKMTKDLALLVHGPKVSRDVYLNTEEFIDAVASNLQSQLNVYDFKGPGVALAMYNVDESIRAFAESSMAMALAKKWPLYLSTKNTILKKYDGRFKDIFQEVYEANWKQKFEEHSIWYEHRLIDDMVAYAVKSKGGYVWACKNYDGDVQSDLLAQGFGSLGLMTSVLLSSDGKTLESEAAHGTVTRHFRLHQKGQETSTNSIASIFAWTRGLEHRAKLDKNEKLMDFVKKLESSCVNTVETGKMTKDLALLVHGPKVSRDVYLNTEEFIDAVASNLQSQLN
;
A
#
# COMPACT_ATOMS: atom_id res chain seq x y z
N MET A 1 -37.81 -10.78 3.05
CA MET A 1 -39.02 -10.07 3.52
C MET A 1 -38.59 -8.69 3.98
N LEU A 2 -39.07 -7.62 3.34
CA LEU A 2 -38.79 -6.24 3.71
C LEU A 2 -40.07 -5.43 3.53
N ASN A 3 -40.74 -5.12 4.65
CA ASN A 3 -41.64 -3.99 4.84
C ASN A 3 -42.14 -3.98 6.30
N ASN A 4 -42.59 -2.81 6.75
CA ASN A 4 -43.15 -2.50 8.08
C ASN A 4 -42.14 -2.44 9.24
N LEU A 5 -41.68 -1.23 9.56
CA LEU A 5 -42.29 -0.44 10.65
C LEU A 5 -41.61 0.94 10.76
N THR A 6 -42.41 2.00 10.66
CA THR A 6 -42.01 3.36 11.08
C THR A 6 -42.85 3.80 12.28
N ARG A 7 -42.33 4.80 13.00
CA ARG A 7 -42.96 5.56 14.11
C ARG A 7 -42.93 4.91 15.50
N GLY A 8 -42.21 5.60 16.39
CA GLY A 8 -42.19 5.39 17.84
C GLY A 8 -41.36 6.50 18.49
N GLY A 9 -41.86 7.73 18.51
CA GLY A 9 -41.15 8.88 19.08
C GLY A 9 -41.46 9.04 20.57
N PHE A 10 -40.45 9.41 21.37
CA PHE A 10 -40.64 9.92 22.74
C PHE A 10 -39.68 11.09 23.00
N MET A 11 -40.23 12.17 23.54
CA MET A 11 -39.45 13.26 24.14
C MET A 11 -38.86 12.80 25.49
N TYR A 12 -37.80 13.44 25.99
CA TYR A 12 -37.94 14.28 27.20
C TYR A 12 -36.77 15.26 27.45
N ARG A 13 -37.17 16.49 27.76
CA ARG A 13 -36.55 17.63 28.49
C ARG A 13 -35.04 17.68 28.77
N ALA A 14 -34.51 18.88 28.47
CA ALA A 14 -33.30 19.42 29.07
C ALA A 14 -33.46 19.72 30.59
N GLY A 15 -32.35 19.68 31.31
CA GLY A 15 -32.20 20.23 32.66
C GLY A 15 -30.89 21.01 32.77
N VAL A 16 -30.98 22.33 32.89
CA VAL A 16 -29.83 23.22 33.10
C VAL A 16 -29.60 23.42 34.59
N THR A 17 -28.35 23.35 35.05
CA THR A 17 -27.96 24.02 36.30
C THR A 17 -26.52 24.51 36.17
N MET A 18 -26.34 25.84 36.14
CA MET A 18 -25.02 26.45 36.37
C MET A 18 -24.67 26.32 37.85
N LEU A 19 -23.38 26.20 38.15
CA LEU A 19 -22.82 26.79 39.38
C LEU A 19 -21.45 27.39 39.07
N SER A 20 -21.29 28.64 39.44
CA SER A 20 -20.11 29.47 39.23
C SER A 20 -19.23 29.51 40.47
N SER A 21 -17.91 29.50 40.32
CA SER A 21 -17.03 30.26 41.20
C SER A 21 -15.68 30.59 40.54
N SER A 22 -15.36 31.87 40.53
CA SER A 22 -14.05 32.44 40.20
C SER A 22 -13.17 32.51 41.44
N THR A 23 -11.86 32.33 41.30
CA THR A 23 -10.83 33.14 42.01
C THR A 23 -9.47 33.02 41.32
N SER A 24 -8.59 33.97 41.61
CA SER A 24 -7.36 34.27 40.87
C SER A 24 -6.05 33.94 41.63
N SER A 25 -4.95 34.08 40.88
CA SER A 25 -3.64 34.63 41.27
C SER A 25 -2.60 33.80 42.08
N SER A 26 -1.39 33.80 41.49
CA SER A 26 -0.04 34.03 42.09
C SER A 26 0.70 32.94 42.92
N SER A 27 1.61 32.24 42.23
CA SER A 27 3.08 32.16 42.46
C SER A 27 3.71 31.90 43.85
N ALA A 28 4.41 30.76 43.98
CA ALA A 28 5.79 30.58 44.52
C ALA A 28 6.15 29.07 44.41
N ALA A 29 7.14 28.62 43.63
CA ALA A 29 8.60 28.70 43.78
C ALA A 29 9.21 27.59 44.69
N LEU A 30 10.15 26.82 44.12
CA LEU A 30 11.20 25.93 44.68
C LEU A 30 11.39 24.72 43.72
N SER A 31 12.56 24.20 43.35
CA SER A 31 13.91 24.70 43.01
C SER A 31 14.84 23.49 42.92
N SER A 32 15.48 23.24 41.77
CA SER A 32 16.77 22.51 41.60
C SER A 32 16.97 22.28 40.09
N SER A 33 17.94 22.90 39.40
CA SER A 33 19.39 22.55 39.40
C SER A 33 19.65 21.20 38.73
N TRP A 34 20.55 20.96 37.77
CA TRP A 34 21.51 21.76 36.96
C TRP A 34 21.90 20.85 35.75
N LYS A 35 22.52 21.27 34.63
CA LYS A 35 23.05 22.55 34.11
C LYS A 35 23.16 22.43 32.57
N SER A 36 23.12 23.53 31.82
CA SER A 36 23.56 23.55 30.40
C SER A 36 24.06 24.93 29.95
N SER A 37 25.26 24.98 29.37
CA SER A 37 25.81 26.10 28.60
C SER A 37 26.33 25.52 27.27
N ARG A 38 25.92 26.01 26.09
CA ARG A 38 26.30 27.31 25.47
C ARG A 38 27.84 27.45 25.41
N PHE A 39 28.51 27.90 24.34
CA PHE A 39 28.15 28.58 23.09
C PHE A 39 29.17 28.15 21.99
N LEU A 40 29.19 28.60 20.71
CA LEU A 40 28.46 29.66 20.00
C LEU A 40 28.07 29.19 18.56
N SER A 41 28.43 29.92 17.50
CA SER A 41 28.12 29.66 16.08
C SER A 41 29.13 30.33 15.12
N SER A 42 29.02 29.98 13.83
CA SER A 42 29.40 30.75 12.62
C SER A 42 30.82 30.60 12.05
N GLY A 43 30.90 30.56 10.72
CA GLY A 43 32.13 30.43 9.93
C GLY A 43 31.87 29.84 8.53
N VAL A 44 31.51 30.67 7.56
CA VAL A 44 31.37 30.31 6.13
C VAL A 44 32.75 30.36 5.46
N PHE A 45 33.09 29.41 4.57
CA PHE A 45 33.83 29.71 3.34
C PHE A 45 33.74 28.58 2.30
N SER A 46 33.95 28.93 1.03
CA SER A 46 33.78 28.11 -0.16
C SER A 46 35.12 27.68 -0.79
N GLY A 47 35.07 26.60 -1.60
CA GLY A 47 35.93 26.45 -2.79
C GLY A 47 36.94 25.30 -2.79
N GLY A 48 37.30 24.87 -4.00
CA GLY A 48 38.56 24.15 -4.28
C GLY A 48 38.43 22.65 -4.57
N ALA A 49 38.37 22.30 -5.85
CA ALA A 49 38.68 20.93 -6.30
C ALA A 49 40.19 20.78 -6.50
N SER A 50 40.76 19.62 -6.14
CA SER A 50 41.91 19.06 -6.87
C SER A 50 42.00 17.55 -6.70
N ARG A 51 42.53 16.89 -7.74
CA ARG A 51 42.90 15.46 -7.70
C ARG A 51 44.25 15.32 -6.98
N ASN A 52 44.47 14.21 -6.30
CA ASN A 52 45.75 13.49 -6.44
C ASN A 52 45.61 12.00 -6.10
N ARG A 53 46.15 11.16 -6.99
CA ARG A 53 46.42 9.74 -6.71
C ARG A 53 47.72 9.66 -5.93
N VAL A 54 47.77 8.82 -4.88
CA VAL A 54 49.03 8.32 -4.33
C VAL A 54 48.95 6.80 -4.28
N ALA A 55 49.79 6.13 -5.05
CA ALA A 55 49.98 4.70 -4.98
C ALA A 55 51.10 4.38 -3.98
N PHE A 56 50.87 3.39 -3.10
CA PHE A 56 51.91 2.85 -2.22
C PHE A 56 52.46 1.54 -2.82
N PRO A 57 53.79 1.40 -2.99
CA PRO A 57 54.38 0.16 -3.49
C PRO A 57 54.53 -0.86 -2.35
N VAL A 58 54.00 -2.07 -2.53
CA VAL A 58 54.23 -3.19 -1.62
C VAL A 58 55.62 -3.77 -1.90
N ARG A 59 56.59 -3.54 -0.99
CA ARG A 59 57.87 -4.25 -1.00
C ARG A 59 57.71 -5.58 -0.25
N PHE A 60 57.86 -6.70 -0.97
CA PHE A 60 58.12 -7.99 -0.35
C PHE A 60 59.46 -7.96 0.41
N HIS A 61 59.47 -8.48 1.63
CA HIS A 61 60.69 -8.91 2.32
C HIS A 61 60.51 -10.34 2.82
N ARG A 62 61.28 -11.28 2.24
CA ARG A 62 61.55 -12.57 2.87
C ARG A 62 62.52 -12.35 4.01
N ALA A 63 62.15 -12.76 5.22
CA ALA A 63 63.11 -13.02 6.29
C ALA A 63 62.56 -14.11 7.21
N SER A 64 63.13 -15.31 7.10
CA SER A 64 62.89 -16.38 8.07
C SER A 64 63.53 -15.98 9.40
N ALA A 65 62.72 -15.85 10.44
CA ALA A 65 63.20 -15.69 11.82
C ALA A 65 62.39 -16.59 12.74
N VAL A 66 62.89 -17.81 12.97
CA VAL A 66 62.39 -18.71 14.01
C VAL A 66 62.67 -18.05 15.36
N ARG A 67 61.66 -17.40 15.95
CA ARG A 67 61.70 -16.99 17.35
C ARG A 67 61.28 -18.16 18.22
N CYS A 68 62.25 -18.97 18.63
CA CYS A 68 62.07 -19.88 19.77
C CYS A 68 61.85 -19.04 21.05
N PHE A 69 60.58 -18.78 21.39
CA PHE A 69 60.23 -18.40 22.75
C PHE A 69 60.25 -19.65 23.62
N ALA A 70 61.40 -19.93 24.23
CA ALA A 70 61.49 -20.86 25.34
C ALA A 70 60.83 -20.20 26.57
N SER A 71 59.56 -20.53 26.84
CA SER A 71 58.89 -20.17 28.10
C SER A 71 59.11 -21.28 29.12
N SER A 72 60.16 -21.15 29.94
CA SER A 72 60.37 -22.01 31.10
C SER A 72 59.56 -21.51 32.30
N GLY A 73 58.58 -22.29 32.76
CA GLY A 73 57.91 -22.13 34.06
C GLY A 73 56.42 -21.78 33.99
N GLY A 74 55.58 -22.60 34.64
CA GLY A 74 54.16 -22.30 34.92
C GLY A 74 53.17 -23.37 34.43
N SER A 75 52.92 -24.40 35.24
CA SER A 75 51.97 -25.49 34.98
C SER A 75 50.51 -25.10 35.31
N ASP A 76 50.08 -23.90 34.90
CA ASP A 76 48.74 -23.34 35.20
C ASP A 76 47.78 -23.36 34.00
N ARG A 77 48.14 -24.05 32.90
CA ARG A 77 47.21 -24.26 31.79
C ARG A 77 46.10 -25.24 32.18
N ILE A 78 44.87 -24.93 31.77
CA ILE A 78 43.71 -25.77 31.99
C ILE A 78 43.89 -27.08 31.22
N GLN A 79 44.00 -28.19 31.95
CA GLN A 79 44.19 -29.54 31.41
C GLN A 79 42.89 -30.06 30.80
N VAL A 80 42.88 -30.32 29.49
CA VAL A 80 41.74 -30.95 28.80
C VAL A 80 42.06 -32.41 28.51
N GLN A 81 41.48 -33.30 29.31
CA GLN A 81 41.85 -34.73 29.37
C GLN A 81 41.62 -35.52 28.07
N ASN A 82 40.61 -35.12 27.29
CA ASN A 82 40.24 -35.79 26.04
C ASN A 82 40.55 -34.88 24.84
N PRO A 83 41.02 -35.44 23.71
CA PRO A 83 41.32 -34.65 22.52
C PRO A 83 40.05 -34.07 21.88
N ILE A 84 40.22 -32.99 21.13
CA ILE A 84 39.18 -32.42 20.27
C ILE A 84 39.55 -32.56 18.79
N VAL A 85 38.55 -32.48 17.91
CA VAL A 85 38.76 -32.38 16.46
C VAL A 85 38.72 -30.92 16.02
N GLU A 86 39.77 -30.47 15.33
CA GLU A 86 39.82 -29.17 14.66
C GLU A 86 39.67 -29.36 13.15
N MET A 87 38.67 -28.70 12.56
CA MET A 87 38.40 -28.71 11.13
C MET A 87 38.66 -27.31 10.56
N ASP A 88 39.76 -27.16 9.84
CA ASP A 88 40.18 -25.86 9.28
C ASP A 88 39.39 -25.51 8.01
N GLY A 89 39.58 -24.27 7.52
CA GLY A 89 38.79 -23.67 6.46
C GLY A 89 39.61 -23.01 5.35
N ASP A 90 38.92 -22.22 4.53
CA ASP A 90 39.51 -21.56 3.36
C ASP A 90 39.87 -20.08 3.61
N GLU A 91 40.73 -19.55 2.73
CA GLU A 91 41.07 -18.12 2.61
C GLU A 91 41.47 -17.44 3.94
N MET A 92 40.96 -16.23 4.19
CA MET A 92 41.24 -15.44 5.39
C MET A 92 40.68 -16.09 6.67
N THR A 93 39.70 -16.98 6.55
CA THR A 93 39.05 -17.57 7.73
C THR A 93 40.01 -18.49 8.49
N ARG A 94 40.83 -19.29 7.79
CA ARG A 94 41.95 -20.06 8.36
C ARG A 94 42.99 -19.19 9.07
N VAL A 95 43.33 -18.04 8.50
CA VAL A 95 44.29 -17.11 9.11
C VAL A 95 43.76 -16.58 10.44
N ILE A 96 42.49 -16.15 10.47
CA ILE A 96 41.81 -15.70 11.70
C ILE A 96 41.67 -16.86 12.69
N TRP A 97 41.39 -18.09 12.22
CA TRP A 97 41.25 -19.29 13.03
C TRP A 97 42.52 -19.63 13.80
N SER A 98 43.68 -19.67 13.12
CA SER A 98 44.98 -19.82 13.78
C SER A 98 45.23 -18.68 14.76
N MET A 99 45.00 -17.42 14.35
CA MET A 99 45.18 -16.27 15.25
C MET A 99 44.33 -16.34 16.52
N ILE A 100 43.11 -16.88 16.47
CA ILE A 100 42.28 -17.13 17.65
C ILE A 100 42.89 -18.24 18.50
N LYS A 101 43.23 -19.38 17.90
CA LYS A 101 43.85 -20.53 18.59
C LYS A 101 45.14 -20.15 19.32
N ASP A 102 46.06 -19.49 18.61
CA ASP A 102 47.41 -19.17 19.07
C ASP A 102 47.44 -18.04 20.11
N LYS A 103 46.49 -17.08 20.05
CA LYS A 103 46.46 -15.93 20.97
C LYS A 103 45.48 -16.06 22.13
N LEU A 104 44.40 -16.84 21.97
CA LEU A 104 43.28 -16.87 22.92
C LEU A 104 43.02 -18.25 23.52
N ILE A 105 43.52 -19.34 22.93
CA ILE A 105 43.25 -20.72 23.38
C ILE A 105 44.52 -21.39 23.94
N LEU A 106 45.51 -21.65 23.09
CA LEU A 106 46.74 -22.40 23.44
C LEU A 106 47.64 -21.74 24.51
N PRO A 107 47.61 -20.42 24.76
CA PRO A 107 48.30 -19.85 25.91
C PRO A 107 47.74 -20.31 27.26
N TYR A 108 46.46 -20.69 27.31
CA TYR A 108 45.70 -20.96 28.55
C TYR A 108 45.24 -22.41 28.70
N LEU A 109 45.11 -23.17 27.61
CA LEU A 109 44.67 -24.57 27.63
C LEU A 109 45.82 -25.50 27.23
N ASP A 110 45.88 -26.66 27.88
CA ASP A 110 46.65 -27.82 27.43
C ASP A 110 45.67 -28.81 26.80
N LEU A 111 45.80 -29.03 25.49
CA LEU A 111 44.72 -29.52 24.64
C LEU A 111 45.29 -30.32 23.46
N ASP A 112 45.01 -31.62 23.44
CA ASP A 112 45.32 -32.48 22.29
C ASP A 112 44.33 -32.20 21.14
N ILE A 113 44.84 -31.83 19.97
CA ILE A 113 44.05 -31.43 18.80
C ILE A 113 44.29 -32.40 17.64
N LYS A 114 43.22 -33.00 17.15
CA LYS A 114 43.21 -33.80 15.91
C LYS A 114 42.80 -32.89 14.76
N TYR A 115 43.79 -32.42 14.00
CA TYR A 115 43.64 -31.41 12.95
C TYR A 115 43.31 -32.02 11.58
N PHE A 116 42.34 -31.43 10.88
CA PHE A 116 41.94 -31.77 9.52
C PHE A 116 41.79 -30.49 8.67
N ASP A 117 42.52 -30.38 7.55
CA ASP A 117 42.39 -29.24 6.62
C ASP A 117 41.23 -29.50 5.63
N LEU A 118 40.10 -28.80 5.80
CA LEU A 118 38.97 -28.86 4.87
C LEU A 118 39.03 -27.77 3.80
N GLY A 119 40.20 -27.15 3.59
CA GLY A 119 40.45 -26.24 2.48
C GLY A 119 40.26 -26.94 1.12
N ILE A 120 39.72 -26.21 0.14
CA ILE A 120 39.20 -26.80 -1.09
C ILE A 120 40.26 -27.52 -1.93
N LEU A 121 41.51 -27.08 -1.89
CA LEU A 121 42.63 -27.74 -2.56
C LEU A 121 43.05 -29.05 -1.87
N ASN A 122 42.99 -29.13 -0.53
CA ASN A 122 43.29 -30.37 0.19
C ASN A 122 42.16 -31.39 0.02
N ARG A 123 40.92 -30.91 -0.03
CA ARG A 123 39.76 -31.74 -0.38
C ARG A 123 39.87 -32.29 -1.79
N ASP A 124 40.22 -31.46 -2.77
CA ASP A 124 40.46 -31.93 -4.14
C ASP A 124 41.63 -32.92 -4.23
N ALA A 125 42.73 -32.68 -3.50
CA ALA A 125 43.85 -33.59 -3.43
C ALA A 125 43.50 -34.97 -2.82
N THR A 126 42.61 -35.00 -1.82
CA THR A 126 42.19 -36.21 -1.09
C THR A 126 40.90 -36.86 -1.61
N ASP A 127 40.38 -36.38 -2.75
CA ASP A 127 39.07 -36.80 -3.31
C ASP A 127 37.92 -36.68 -2.29
N ASP A 128 37.97 -35.61 -1.49
CA ASP A 128 37.11 -35.23 -0.36
C ASP A 128 37.08 -36.20 0.84
N ARG A 129 37.98 -37.20 0.90
CA ARG A 129 38.11 -38.12 2.04
C ARG A 129 38.35 -37.39 3.36
N VAL A 130 39.14 -36.33 3.36
CA VAL A 130 39.46 -35.56 4.59
C VAL A 130 38.19 -35.06 5.30
N THR A 131 37.13 -34.76 4.55
CA THR A 131 35.82 -34.37 5.11
C THR A 131 35.16 -35.53 5.87
N VAL A 132 35.21 -36.74 5.31
CA VAL A 132 34.65 -37.96 5.93
C VAL A 132 35.45 -38.33 7.18
N GLU A 133 36.78 -38.41 7.06
CA GLU A 133 37.70 -38.74 8.15
C GLU A 133 37.57 -37.77 9.33
N SER A 134 37.36 -36.47 9.05
CA SER A 134 37.11 -35.47 10.10
C SER A 134 35.79 -35.72 10.85
N ALA A 135 34.75 -36.20 10.18
CA ALA A 135 33.45 -36.49 10.78
C ALA A 135 33.48 -37.79 11.60
N GLU A 136 34.18 -38.81 11.13
CA GLU A 136 34.45 -40.05 11.88
C GLU A 136 35.28 -39.77 13.13
N ALA A 137 36.31 -38.90 13.03
CA ALA A 137 37.05 -38.43 14.19
C ALA A 137 36.16 -37.67 15.18
N ALA A 138 35.21 -36.85 14.69
CA ALA A 138 34.27 -36.13 15.53
C ALA A 138 33.32 -37.07 16.29
N LEU A 139 32.86 -38.17 15.67
CA LEU A 139 32.12 -39.23 16.36
C LEU A 139 32.99 -39.92 17.42
N LYS A 140 34.24 -40.25 17.08
CA LYS A 140 35.18 -40.94 17.98
C LYS A 140 35.54 -40.13 19.22
N TYR A 141 35.75 -38.82 19.07
CA TYR A 141 36.23 -37.94 20.15
C TYR A 141 35.14 -37.03 20.75
N ASN A 142 33.90 -37.12 20.26
CA ASN A 142 32.68 -36.44 20.75
C ASN A 142 32.66 -34.90 20.66
N VAL A 143 33.82 -34.24 20.48
CA VAL A 143 33.95 -32.78 20.42
C VAL A 143 34.69 -32.37 19.15
N ALA A 144 34.04 -31.53 18.34
CA ALA A 144 34.61 -30.98 17.12
C ALA A 144 34.36 -29.48 17.00
N ILE A 145 35.33 -28.75 16.46
CA ILE A 145 35.27 -27.31 16.21
C ILE A 145 35.64 -27.07 14.74
N LYS A 146 34.80 -26.32 14.01
CA LYS A 146 34.91 -26.17 12.55
C LYS A 146 34.92 -24.71 12.08
N CYS A 147 35.84 -24.39 11.18
CA CYS A 147 35.94 -23.14 10.45
C CYS A 147 35.00 -23.08 9.22
N ALA A 148 34.90 -21.91 8.59
CA ALA A 148 34.12 -21.73 7.36
C ALA A 148 34.84 -22.36 6.15
N THR A 149 34.08 -22.99 5.25
CA THR A 149 34.61 -23.80 4.14
C THR A 149 33.89 -23.47 2.84
N ILE A 150 34.62 -23.36 1.73
CA ILE A 150 34.05 -23.08 0.40
C ILE A 150 33.34 -24.33 -0.14
N THR A 151 32.27 -24.10 -0.90
CA THR A 151 31.63 -25.11 -1.77
C THR A 151 31.76 -24.59 -3.20
N PRO A 152 32.37 -25.33 -4.13
CA PRO A 152 32.66 -24.81 -5.47
C PRO A 152 31.40 -24.68 -6.32
N ASP A 153 31.34 -23.59 -7.10
CA ASP A 153 30.49 -23.44 -8.28
C ASP A 153 31.33 -23.63 -9.57
N GLU A 154 30.71 -23.50 -10.74
CA GLU A 154 31.38 -23.67 -12.04
C GLU A 154 32.51 -22.65 -12.29
N GLY A 155 32.43 -21.46 -11.70
CA GLY A 155 33.49 -20.47 -11.75
C GLY A 155 34.67 -20.88 -10.87
N ARG A 156 34.38 -21.33 -9.65
CA ARG A 156 35.38 -21.80 -8.67
C ARG A 156 36.09 -23.08 -9.11
N VAL A 157 35.41 -24.01 -9.78
CA VAL A 157 36.07 -25.18 -10.42
C VAL A 157 37.13 -24.73 -11.43
N LYS A 158 36.82 -23.72 -12.26
CA LYS A 158 37.76 -23.16 -13.24
C LYS A 158 38.89 -22.35 -12.59
N GLU A 159 38.58 -21.56 -11.57
CA GLU A 159 39.54 -20.71 -10.84
C GLU A 159 40.62 -21.54 -10.12
N PHE A 160 40.22 -22.61 -9.44
CA PHE A 160 41.13 -23.45 -8.65
C PHE A 160 41.63 -24.71 -9.39
N GLY A 161 41.16 -24.96 -10.62
CA GLY A 161 41.57 -26.12 -11.41
C GLY A 161 41.17 -27.47 -10.80
N LEU A 162 40.00 -27.52 -10.16
CA LEU A 162 39.54 -28.68 -9.39
C LEU A 162 39.23 -29.90 -10.29
N LYS A 163 39.59 -31.10 -9.84
CA LYS A 163 39.22 -32.38 -10.49
C LYS A 163 37.70 -32.54 -10.64
N SER A 164 36.92 -31.99 -9.71
CA SER A 164 35.47 -32.18 -9.62
C SER A 164 34.76 -31.10 -8.81
N MET A 165 33.45 -30.95 -9.03
CA MET A 165 32.59 -30.09 -8.21
C MET A 165 32.21 -30.81 -6.92
N TRP A 166 33.12 -30.80 -5.93
CA TRP A 166 32.93 -31.47 -4.65
C TRP A 166 31.69 -30.98 -3.88
N ARG A 167 31.07 -31.88 -3.13
CA ARG A 167 29.88 -31.59 -2.31
C ARG A 167 30.23 -30.59 -1.19
N SER A 168 29.23 -30.04 -0.49
CA SER A 168 29.50 -29.13 0.62
C SER A 168 29.99 -29.90 1.86
N PRO A 169 31.14 -29.55 2.49
CA PRO A 169 31.61 -30.20 3.72
C PRO A 169 30.58 -30.16 4.85
N ASN A 170 29.86 -29.04 4.93
CA ASN A 170 28.78 -28.83 5.89
C ASN A 170 27.63 -29.82 5.71
N GLY A 171 27.39 -30.32 4.49
CA GLY A 171 26.41 -31.37 4.22
C GLY A 171 26.96 -32.74 4.62
N THR A 172 28.13 -33.11 4.09
CA THR A 172 28.79 -34.40 4.36
C THR A 172 28.96 -34.66 5.86
N ILE A 173 29.52 -33.70 6.62
CA ILE A 173 29.75 -33.86 8.07
C ILE A 173 28.41 -34.03 8.81
N ARG A 174 27.39 -33.20 8.52
CA ARG A 174 26.08 -33.32 9.18
C ARG A 174 25.38 -34.64 8.89
N ASN A 175 25.55 -35.18 7.67
CA ASN A 175 25.01 -36.48 7.29
C ASN A 175 25.68 -37.63 8.05
N ILE A 176 26.98 -37.53 8.34
CA ILE A 176 27.74 -38.56 9.08
C ILE A 176 27.46 -38.46 10.59
N LEU A 177 27.31 -37.24 11.12
CA LEU A 177 26.97 -37.01 12.53
C LEU A 177 25.50 -37.30 12.87
N ASP A 178 24.62 -37.44 11.86
CA ASP A 178 23.14 -37.50 11.95
C ASP A 178 22.52 -36.55 12.99
N GLY A 179 23.09 -35.34 13.07
CA GLY A 179 22.89 -34.42 14.19
C GLY A 179 21.94 -33.26 13.91
N THR A 180 21.20 -32.83 14.93
CA THR A 180 20.37 -31.60 14.86
C THR A 180 21.22 -30.34 14.95
N VAL A 181 20.98 -29.37 14.07
CA VAL A 181 21.70 -28.08 14.10
C VAL A 181 20.94 -27.07 14.95
N PHE A 182 21.47 -26.77 16.14
CA PHE A 182 20.99 -25.66 16.97
C PHE A 182 21.74 -24.36 16.68
N ARG A 183 21.02 -23.24 16.66
CA ARG A 183 21.60 -21.89 16.49
C ARG A 183 20.94 -20.91 17.43
N GLU A 184 21.74 -20.15 18.18
CA GLU A 184 21.30 -19.03 19.01
C GLU A 184 22.14 -17.77 18.74
N PRO A 185 21.57 -16.56 18.84
CA PRO A 185 22.32 -15.32 18.62
C PRO A 185 23.24 -15.01 19.80
N ILE A 186 24.46 -14.57 19.52
CA ILE A 186 25.39 -14.03 20.52
C ILE A 186 24.88 -12.65 20.97
N MET A 187 24.72 -12.46 22.28
CA MET A 187 24.07 -11.28 22.86
C MET A 187 25.09 -10.28 23.41
N CYS A 188 25.42 -9.25 22.63
CA CYS A 188 26.25 -8.13 23.08
C CYS A 188 25.36 -6.99 23.63
N GLY A 189 25.59 -6.56 24.88
CA GLY A 189 24.73 -5.58 25.57
C GLY A 189 24.75 -4.16 24.98
N ASN A 190 25.83 -3.80 24.28
CA ASN A 190 26.04 -2.50 23.63
C ASN A 190 25.63 -2.47 22.14
N ILE A 191 25.20 -3.60 21.56
CA ILE A 191 24.79 -3.67 20.15
C ILE A 191 23.25 -3.53 20.07
N PRO A 192 22.72 -2.51 19.39
CA PRO A 192 21.27 -2.33 19.26
C PRO A 192 20.65 -3.47 18.43
N ARG A 193 19.49 -3.97 18.88
CA ARG A 193 18.77 -5.05 18.20
C ARG A 193 17.76 -4.47 17.22
N LEU A 194 17.72 -5.02 16.00
CA LEU A 194 16.73 -4.65 14.97
C LEU A 194 15.29 -5.00 15.38
N VAL A 195 15.13 -5.96 16.30
CA VAL A 195 13.86 -6.32 16.96
C VAL A 195 14.01 -6.09 18.47
N PRO A 196 13.62 -4.92 19.01
CA PRO A 196 13.89 -4.56 20.41
C PRO A 196 13.24 -5.50 21.44
N GLY A 197 12.14 -6.16 21.06
CA GLY A 197 11.45 -7.14 21.91
C GLY A 197 12.26 -8.40 22.23
N TRP A 198 13.26 -8.76 21.40
CA TRP A 198 14.11 -9.92 21.59
C TRP A 198 15.18 -9.67 22.67
N ARG A 199 14.74 -9.64 23.93
CA ARG A 199 15.60 -9.40 25.11
C ARG A 199 16.40 -10.62 25.57
N LYS A 200 16.01 -11.82 25.13
CA LYS A 200 16.73 -13.10 25.34
C LYS A 200 17.01 -13.75 23.98
N PRO A 201 18.07 -14.57 23.86
CA PRO A 201 18.33 -15.31 22.63
C PRO A 201 17.18 -16.29 22.33
N ILE A 202 16.96 -16.54 21.04
CA ILE A 202 16.05 -17.58 20.55
C ILE A 202 16.94 -18.69 19.97
N CYS A 203 16.80 -19.92 20.49
CA CYS A 203 17.49 -21.07 19.93
C CYS A 203 16.59 -21.72 18.87
N ILE A 204 17.07 -21.83 17.64
CA ILE A 204 16.39 -22.51 16.53
C ILE A 204 17.06 -23.88 16.35
N GLY A 205 16.30 -24.94 16.61
CA GLY A 205 16.65 -26.30 16.20
C GLY A 205 16.24 -26.53 14.75
N ARG A 206 17.19 -26.96 13.91
CA ARG A 206 16.96 -27.28 12.51
C ARG A 206 17.31 -28.76 12.27
N HIS A 207 16.36 -29.49 11.69
CA HIS A 207 16.60 -30.83 11.15
C HIS A 207 17.62 -30.77 10.00
N ALA A 208 18.55 -31.73 9.98
CA ALA A 208 19.70 -31.72 9.08
C ALA A 208 19.66 -32.81 7.99
N PHE A 209 18.68 -33.70 8.05
CA PHE A 209 18.45 -34.81 7.12
C PHE A 209 17.30 -34.48 6.15
N GLY A 210 17.24 -35.20 5.02
CA GLY A 210 16.07 -35.19 4.13
C GLY A 210 15.69 -33.84 3.54
N ASP A 211 14.37 -33.65 3.36
CA ASP A 211 13.71 -32.45 2.84
C ASP A 211 14.33 -31.89 1.54
N GLN A 212 14.14 -30.61 1.27
CA GLN A 212 14.66 -29.88 0.10
C GLN A 212 16.17 -30.03 -0.12
N TYR A 213 16.95 -30.42 0.91
CA TYR A 213 18.40 -30.62 0.80
C TYR A 213 18.80 -31.99 0.25
N ARG A 214 17.86 -32.95 0.21
CA ARG A 214 18.01 -34.26 -0.45
C ARG A 214 16.88 -34.56 -1.44
N ALA A 215 16.17 -33.52 -1.87
CA ALA A 215 15.07 -33.65 -2.82
C ALA A 215 15.59 -33.98 -4.22
N THR A 216 14.81 -34.78 -4.96
CA THR A 216 15.01 -35.03 -6.39
C THR A 216 14.08 -34.12 -7.17
N ASP A 217 14.62 -33.23 -7.99
CA ASP A 217 13.86 -32.31 -8.84
C ASP A 217 14.01 -32.61 -10.35
N THR A 218 13.01 -32.22 -11.15
CA THR A 218 13.06 -32.30 -12.61
C THR A 218 12.27 -31.19 -13.31
N VAL A 219 12.62 -30.93 -14.57
CA VAL A 219 11.89 -30.01 -15.46
C VAL A 219 11.05 -30.83 -16.42
N ILE A 220 9.73 -30.63 -16.36
CA ILE A 220 8.77 -31.26 -17.24
C ILE A 220 8.70 -30.44 -18.54
N LYS A 221 8.92 -31.08 -19.68
CA LYS A 221 9.06 -30.40 -20.99
C LYS A 221 7.75 -30.29 -21.78
N GLY A 222 6.75 -31.10 -21.45
CA GLY A 222 5.52 -31.26 -22.22
C GLY A 222 4.45 -32.00 -21.43
N PRO A 223 3.32 -32.36 -22.06
CA PRO A 223 2.20 -33.00 -21.38
C PRO A 223 2.53 -34.44 -20.93
N GLY A 224 1.96 -34.86 -19.81
CA GLY A 224 2.22 -36.16 -19.20
C GLY A 224 1.82 -36.24 -17.73
N LYS A 225 1.79 -37.46 -17.20
CA LYS A 225 1.38 -37.73 -15.81
C LYS A 225 2.60 -37.87 -14.90
N LEU A 226 2.64 -37.07 -13.84
CA LEU A 226 3.61 -37.19 -12.77
C LEU A 226 3.03 -38.05 -11.64
N LYS A 227 3.78 -39.08 -11.25
CA LYS A 227 3.46 -39.99 -10.15
C LYS A 227 4.58 -40.02 -9.11
N MET A 228 4.21 -40.29 -7.86
CA MET A 228 5.11 -40.71 -6.81
C MET A 228 4.85 -42.20 -6.58
N VAL A 229 5.89 -43.04 -6.72
CA VAL A 229 5.77 -44.49 -6.68
C VAL A 229 6.64 -45.04 -5.56
N PHE A 230 6.07 -45.82 -4.66
CA PHE A 230 6.81 -46.58 -3.66
C PHE A 230 6.75 -48.08 -3.98
N VAL A 231 7.92 -48.71 -4.08
CA VAL A 231 8.08 -50.14 -4.35
C VAL A 231 8.56 -50.83 -3.07
N PRO A 232 7.70 -51.54 -2.33
CA PRO A 232 8.07 -52.27 -1.13
C PRO A 232 9.14 -53.35 -1.39
N GLU A 233 10.05 -53.57 -0.43
CA GLU A 233 10.99 -54.72 -0.49
C GLU A 233 10.30 -56.06 -0.15
N ASP A 234 9.12 -56.05 0.49
CA ASP A 234 8.39 -57.24 0.96
C ASP A 234 7.62 -58.01 -0.12
N GLY A 235 7.69 -57.56 -1.38
CA GLY A 235 7.01 -58.17 -2.52
C GLY A 235 5.55 -57.74 -2.70
N CYS A 236 5.03 -56.82 -1.88
CA CYS A 236 3.74 -56.16 -2.15
C CYS A 236 3.79 -55.36 -3.47
N ALA A 237 2.61 -55.18 -4.07
CA ALA A 237 2.48 -54.35 -5.27
C ALA A 237 2.92 -52.90 -4.99
N PRO A 238 3.55 -52.20 -5.96
CA PRO A 238 3.90 -50.79 -5.82
C PRO A 238 2.70 -49.91 -5.46
N GLU A 239 2.89 -48.99 -4.51
CA GLU A 239 1.93 -47.91 -4.22
C GLU A 239 2.21 -46.76 -5.19
N GLU A 240 1.32 -46.59 -6.18
CA GLU A 240 1.36 -45.45 -7.10
C GLU A 240 0.40 -44.35 -6.64
N LEU A 241 0.91 -43.12 -6.54
CA LEU A 241 0.14 -41.92 -6.21
C LEU A 241 0.27 -40.90 -7.35
N ASP A 242 -0.85 -40.60 -8.02
CA ASP A 242 -0.91 -39.53 -9.01
C ASP A 242 -0.67 -38.17 -8.33
N VAL A 243 0.35 -37.44 -8.78
CA VAL A 243 0.74 -36.13 -8.22
C VAL A 243 0.12 -34.99 -9.04
N TYR A 244 0.28 -35.05 -10.36
CA TYR A 244 -0.31 -34.08 -11.29
C TYR A 244 -0.37 -34.60 -12.73
N ASP A 245 -1.32 -34.06 -13.49
CA ASP A 245 -1.47 -34.27 -14.92
C ASP A 245 -1.06 -32.97 -15.64
N PHE A 246 0.16 -32.94 -16.17
CA PHE A 246 0.72 -31.79 -16.87
C PHE A 246 0.09 -31.66 -18.26
N LYS A 247 -0.40 -30.46 -18.59
CA LYS A 247 -0.86 -30.10 -19.94
C LYS A 247 0.14 -29.27 -20.75
N GLY A 248 1.32 -29.05 -20.18
CA GLY A 248 2.41 -28.28 -20.74
C GLY A 248 3.65 -28.34 -19.83
N PRO A 249 4.68 -27.54 -20.11
CA PRO A 249 5.93 -27.56 -19.34
C PRO A 249 5.77 -27.05 -17.91
N GLY A 250 6.72 -27.43 -17.04
CA GLY A 250 6.74 -27.05 -15.63
C GLY A 250 7.90 -27.69 -14.86
N VAL A 251 7.75 -27.78 -13.54
CA VAL A 251 8.73 -28.39 -12.64
C VAL A 251 8.08 -29.30 -11.61
N ALA A 252 8.82 -30.33 -11.21
CA ALA A 252 8.43 -31.30 -10.21
C ALA A 252 9.55 -31.52 -9.19
N LEU A 253 9.20 -31.83 -7.95
CA LEU A 253 10.12 -32.13 -6.87
C LEU A 253 9.53 -33.21 -5.95
N ALA A 254 10.33 -34.20 -5.58
CA ALA A 254 10.03 -35.15 -4.53
C ALA A 254 11.06 -35.07 -3.39
N MET A 255 10.59 -35.14 -2.14
CA MET A 255 11.42 -35.12 -0.93
C MET A 255 10.90 -36.10 0.12
N TYR A 256 11.75 -36.43 1.09
CA TYR A 256 11.48 -37.47 2.08
C TYR A 256 12.14 -37.17 3.42
N ASN A 257 11.68 -37.88 4.45
CA ASN A 257 12.34 -38.03 5.74
C ASN A 257 12.08 -39.44 6.31
N VAL A 258 12.95 -39.91 7.21
CA VAL A 258 12.81 -41.21 7.89
C VAL A 258 12.44 -41.04 9.35
N ASP A 259 11.61 -41.94 9.88
CA ASP A 259 11.07 -41.84 11.24
C ASP A 259 12.18 -41.81 12.31
N GLU A 260 13.28 -42.55 12.09
CA GLU A 260 14.45 -42.56 12.97
C GLU A 260 15.10 -41.18 13.10
N SER A 261 15.33 -40.48 11.98
CA SER A 261 15.93 -39.14 11.99
C SER A 261 14.97 -38.08 12.54
N ILE A 262 13.65 -38.23 12.33
CA ILE A 262 12.64 -37.39 12.98
C ILE A 262 12.64 -37.61 14.50
N ARG A 263 12.77 -38.87 14.95
CA ARG A 263 12.85 -39.24 16.37
C ARG A 263 14.14 -38.71 17.00
N ALA A 264 15.28 -38.85 16.33
CA ALA A 264 16.56 -38.26 16.75
C ALA A 264 16.49 -36.71 16.83
N PHE A 265 15.78 -36.06 15.91
CA PHE A 265 15.52 -34.61 15.96
C PHE A 265 14.64 -34.21 17.15
N ALA A 266 13.60 -34.99 17.46
CA ALA A 266 12.76 -34.77 18.65
C ALA A 266 13.55 -34.92 19.96
N GLU A 267 14.28 -36.03 20.11
CA GLU A 267 15.16 -36.32 21.26
C GLU A 267 16.20 -35.21 21.46
N SER A 268 16.92 -34.83 20.39
CA SER A 268 17.90 -33.73 20.41
C SER A 268 17.28 -32.41 20.85
N SER A 269 16.07 -32.10 20.36
CA SER A 269 15.37 -30.84 20.66
C SER A 269 14.89 -30.78 22.11
N MET A 270 14.43 -31.90 22.66
CA MET A 270 14.01 -31.99 24.06
C MET A 270 15.21 -32.00 25.02
N ALA A 271 16.31 -32.66 24.66
CA ALA A 271 17.57 -32.60 25.40
C ALA A 271 18.12 -31.18 25.48
N MET A 272 18.17 -30.45 24.36
CA MET A 272 18.61 -29.05 24.32
C MET A 272 17.70 -28.13 25.14
N ALA A 273 16.37 -28.30 25.03
CA ALA A 273 15.39 -27.54 25.79
C ALA A 273 15.52 -27.76 27.31
N LEU A 274 15.66 -29.02 27.76
CA LEU A 274 15.88 -29.37 29.17
C LEU A 274 17.21 -28.81 29.69
N ALA A 275 18.30 -28.97 28.94
CA ALA A 275 19.63 -28.47 29.33
C ALA A 275 19.66 -26.94 29.49
N LYS A 276 18.96 -26.20 28.63
CA LYS A 276 18.78 -24.74 28.72
C LYS A 276 17.73 -24.32 29.76
N LYS A 277 16.89 -25.26 30.22
CA LYS A 277 15.65 -25.05 30.99
C LYS A 277 14.67 -24.10 30.29
N TRP A 278 14.50 -24.24 28.98
CA TRP A 278 13.64 -23.40 28.14
C TRP A 278 12.50 -24.19 27.52
N PRO A 279 11.31 -23.58 27.31
CA PRO A 279 10.20 -24.24 26.62
C PRO A 279 10.51 -24.57 25.16
N LEU A 280 10.02 -25.73 24.71
CA LEU A 280 10.18 -26.22 23.35
C LEU A 280 8.90 -25.97 22.53
N TYR A 281 9.06 -25.41 21.35
CA TYR A 281 7.97 -25.18 20.39
C TYR A 281 8.26 -25.94 19.10
N LEU A 282 7.34 -26.83 18.70
CA LEU A 282 7.30 -27.40 17.35
C LEU A 282 6.23 -26.67 16.51
N SER A 283 6.63 -26.21 15.33
CA SER A 283 5.75 -25.54 14.36
C SER A 283 5.69 -26.32 13.05
N THR A 284 4.51 -26.86 12.72
CA THR A 284 4.26 -27.51 11.42
C THR A 284 3.00 -26.96 10.77
N LYS A 285 2.81 -27.25 9.48
CA LYS A 285 1.63 -26.90 8.66
C LYS A 285 0.78 -28.15 8.37
N ASN A 286 0.61 -29.01 9.38
CA ASN A 286 -0.08 -30.31 9.29
C ASN A 286 -1.59 -30.23 8.91
N THR A 287 -2.17 -29.03 8.80
CA THR A 287 -3.50 -28.82 8.21
C THR A 287 -3.49 -28.85 6.68
N ILE A 288 -2.33 -28.60 6.07
CA ILE A 288 -2.06 -28.69 4.62
C ILE A 288 -1.35 -30.01 4.33
N LEU A 289 -0.19 -30.23 4.95
CA LEU A 289 0.62 -31.45 4.80
C LEU A 289 0.23 -32.50 5.85
N LYS A 290 -0.93 -33.14 5.64
CA LYS A 290 -1.59 -33.97 6.66
C LYS A 290 -0.77 -35.18 7.09
N LYS A 291 0.03 -35.78 6.20
CA LYS A 291 0.85 -36.96 6.49
C LYS A 291 2.30 -36.58 6.75
N TYR A 292 2.89 -35.72 5.93
CA TYR A 292 4.31 -35.35 6.06
C TYR A 292 4.59 -34.60 7.37
N ASP A 293 4.02 -33.41 7.53
CA ASP A 293 4.09 -32.61 8.77
C ASP A 293 3.29 -33.26 9.92
N GLY A 294 2.29 -34.08 9.57
CA GLY A 294 1.57 -34.93 10.51
C GLY A 294 2.51 -35.86 11.27
N ARG A 295 3.34 -36.64 10.56
CA ARG A 295 4.27 -37.60 11.16
C ARG A 295 5.32 -36.92 12.03
N PHE A 296 5.85 -35.76 11.63
CA PHE A 296 6.72 -34.95 12.51
C PHE A 296 6.04 -34.62 13.83
N LYS A 297 4.80 -34.10 13.77
CA LYS A 297 4.00 -33.76 14.95
C LYS A 297 3.67 -35.00 15.80
N ASP A 298 3.37 -36.14 15.18
CA ASP A 298 3.08 -37.40 15.88
C ASP A 298 4.32 -37.98 16.57
N ILE A 299 5.47 -38.10 15.87
CA ILE A 299 6.71 -38.63 16.46
C ILE A 299 7.22 -37.75 17.59
N PHE A 300 7.16 -36.42 17.45
CA PHE A 300 7.52 -35.52 18.55
C PHE A 300 6.60 -35.71 19.76
N GLN A 301 5.30 -35.98 19.56
CA GLN A 301 4.38 -36.27 20.66
C GLN A 301 4.69 -37.63 21.31
N GLU A 302 4.90 -38.68 20.50
CA GLU A 302 5.32 -40.01 20.97
C GLU A 302 6.59 -39.94 21.83
N VAL A 303 7.61 -39.20 21.36
CA VAL A 303 8.89 -39.00 22.08
C VAL A 303 8.68 -38.22 23.38
N TYR A 304 7.88 -37.15 23.34
CA TYR A 304 7.60 -36.35 24.53
C TYR A 304 6.91 -37.18 25.62
N GLU A 305 5.83 -37.87 25.26
CA GLU A 305 5.03 -38.67 26.19
C GLU A 305 5.82 -39.86 26.77
N ALA A 306 6.63 -40.54 25.96
CA ALA A 306 7.43 -41.68 26.41
C ALA A 306 8.63 -41.28 27.29
N ASN A 307 9.41 -40.28 26.87
CA ASN A 307 10.80 -40.11 27.35
C ASN A 307 11.06 -38.80 28.11
N TRP A 308 10.18 -37.79 27.99
CA TRP A 308 10.49 -36.41 28.43
C TRP A 308 9.43 -35.71 29.27
N LYS A 309 8.16 -36.13 29.21
CA LYS A 309 7.05 -35.47 29.90
C LYS A 309 7.34 -35.22 31.38
N GLN A 310 7.69 -36.27 32.13
CA GLN A 310 8.03 -36.16 33.56
C GLN A 310 9.21 -35.19 33.79
N LYS A 311 10.31 -35.33 33.03
CA LYS A 311 11.50 -34.45 33.16
C LYS A 311 11.15 -32.97 32.93
N PHE A 312 10.27 -32.70 31.98
CA PHE A 312 9.77 -31.36 31.66
C PHE A 312 8.87 -30.82 32.78
N GLU A 313 7.93 -31.63 33.29
CA GLU A 313 7.05 -31.28 34.40
C GLU A 313 7.85 -30.99 35.69
N GLU A 314 8.81 -31.83 36.05
CA GLU A 314 9.75 -31.64 37.18
C GLU A 314 10.51 -30.32 37.10
N HIS A 315 10.87 -29.87 35.89
CA HIS A 315 11.60 -28.63 35.66
C HIS A 315 10.70 -27.43 35.33
N SER A 316 9.37 -27.59 35.37
CA SER A 316 8.38 -26.57 34.98
C SER A 316 8.58 -26.02 33.56
N ILE A 317 8.98 -26.90 32.62
CA ILE A 317 9.18 -26.63 31.20
C ILE A 317 8.00 -27.21 30.42
N TRP A 318 7.54 -26.52 29.37
CA TRP A 318 6.46 -26.99 28.51
C TRP A 318 6.95 -27.31 27.08
N PHE A 319 6.33 -28.33 26.49
CA PHE A 319 6.40 -28.64 25.07
C PHE A 319 5.07 -28.24 24.40
N ILE A 320 5.13 -27.50 23.29
CA ILE A 320 3.96 -27.03 22.54
C ILE A 320 4.17 -27.32 21.06
N TYR A 321 3.31 -28.16 20.47
CA TYR A 321 3.42 -28.62 19.07
C TYR A 321 2.37 -28.06 18.12
N THR A 322 1.69 -26.97 18.49
CA THR A 322 0.74 -26.31 17.58
C THR A 322 0.75 -24.80 17.74
N LEU A 323 0.67 -24.07 16.63
CA LEU A 323 0.21 -22.67 16.61
C LEU A 323 -1.21 -22.56 17.21
N SER A 324 -1.99 -23.64 17.10
CA SER A 324 -3.36 -23.76 17.55
C SER A 324 -3.54 -23.62 19.07
N TYR A 325 -2.57 -23.94 19.93
CA TYR A 325 -2.78 -23.78 21.38
C TYR A 325 -2.85 -22.31 21.85
N LEU A 326 -2.38 -21.36 21.04
CA LEU A 326 -2.60 -19.92 21.22
C LEU A 326 -3.87 -19.39 20.50
N LEU A 327 -4.53 -20.22 19.67
CA LEU A 327 -5.64 -19.81 18.78
C LEU A 327 -6.90 -20.71 18.85
N LYS A 328 -6.93 -21.71 19.73
CA LYS A 328 -8.05 -22.67 19.86
C LYS A 328 -9.29 -22.02 20.51
N PHE A 329 -10.44 -22.55 20.12
CA PHE A 329 -11.82 -22.32 20.61
C PHE A 329 -12.59 -21.14 20.00
N GLY A 330 -13.75 -21.41 19.36
CA GLY A 330 -14.63 -20.35 18.83
C GLY A 330 -15.84 -20.73 17.95
N PHE A 331 -16.45 -19.74 17.26
CA PHE A 331 -17.07 -19.76 15.90
C PHE A 331 -17.39 -18.32 15.36
N MET A 332 -18.37 -18.04 14.46
CA MET A 332 -19.10 -16.73 14.29
C MET A 332 -20.35 -16.81 13.38
N PRO A 333 -21.53 -16.26 13.76
CA PRO A 333 -22.09 -15.08 13.05
C PRO A 333 -22.97 -14.10 13.87
N SER A 334 -22.98 -12.81 13.47
CA SER A 334 -24.17 -11.90 13.39
C SER A 334 -23.79 -10.42 13.20
N SER A 335 -22.73 -9.93 13.85
CA SER A 335 -22.32 -8.50 13.76
C SER A 335 -21.60 -8.10 12.46
N LEU A 336 -21.39 -9.05 11.53
CA LEU A 336 -20.76 -8.83 10.23
C LEU A 336 -21.56 -7.89 9.30
N PHE A 337 -22.87 -7.74 9.52
CA PHE A 337 -23.67 -6.71 8.85
C PHE A 337 -23.36 -5.30 9.35
N SER A 338 -22.89 -5.11 10.59
CA SER A 338 -22.81 -3.79 11.24
C SER A 338 -21.97 -2.78 10.46
N TYR A 339 -20.73 -3.13 10.08
CA TYR A 339 -19.88 -2.19 9.34
C TYR A 339 -20.31 -1.99 7.88
N THR A 340 -20.84 -3.01 7.20
CA THR A 340 -21.33 -2.84 5.82
C THR A 340 -22.59 -1.95 5.80
N VAL A 341 -23.48 -2.12 6.77
CA VAL A 341 -24.70 -1.31 6.96
C VAL A 341 -24.41 0.10 7.49
N LYS A 342 -23.33 0.32 8.26
CA LYS A 342 -22.96 1.65 8.79
C LYS A 342 -22.00 2.44 7.90
N LEU A 343 -21.08 1.77 7.20
CA LEU A 343 -19.97 2.42 6.47
C LEU A 343 -20.09 2.35 4.95
N ILE A 344 -20.87 1.42 4.37
CA ILE A 344 -20.91 1.20 2.91
C ILE A 344 -22.30 1.52 2.35
N LEU A 345 -23.31 0.75 2.73
CA LEU A 345 -24.68 0.83 2.16
C LEU A 345 -25.41 2.17 2.35
N PRO A 346 -25.16 3.00 3.40
CA PRO A 346 -25.79 4.32 3.49
C PRO A 346 -25.33 5.31 2.43
N TYR A 347 -24.20 5.04 1.76
CA TYR A 347 -23.53 5.95 0.86
C TYR A 347 -23.46 5.45 -0.59
N LEU A 348 -23.69 4.14 -0.81
CA LEU A 348 -23.55 3.49 -2.12
C LEU A 348 -24.76 2.60 -2.42
N ASP A 349 -25.33 2.79 -3.62
CA ASP A 349 -26.25 1.83 -4.24
C ASP A 349 -25.41 0.75 -4.95
N LEU A 350 -25.56 -0.52 -4.56
CA LEU A 350 -24.71 -1.63 -4.99
C LEU A 350 -25.54 -2.88 -5.32
N ASP A 351 -25.45 -3.36 -6.56
CA ASP A 351 -25.96 -4.68 -6.96
C ASP A 351 -25.01 -5.80 -6.50
N ILE A 352 -25.16 -6.24 -5.25
CA ILE A 352 -24.32 -7.26 -4.63
C ILE A 352 -24.84 -8.67 -4.98
N LYS A 353 -24.01 -9.49 -5.64
CA LYS A 353 -24.24 -10.93 -5.77
C LYS A 353 -23.66 -11.64 -4.54
N TYR A 354 -24.53 -12.01 -3.61
CA TYR A 354 -24.14 -12.60 -2.33
C TYR A 354 -24.03 -14.14 -2.40
N PHE A 355 -22.95 -14.68 -1.83
CA PHE A 355 -22.69 -16.11 -1.68
C PHE A 355 -22.32 -16.41 -0.23
N ASP A 356 -23.02 -17.35 0.42
CA ASP A 356 -22.69 -17.77 1.79
C ASP A 356 -21.61 -18.87 1.76
N LEU A 357 -20.36 -18.48 2.03
CA LEU A 357 -19.21 -19.39 2.20
C LEU A 357 -19.09 -19.93 3.64
N GLY A 358 -20.13 -19.79 4.46
CA GLY A 358 -20.26 -20.41 5.76
C GLY A 358 -20.19 -21.94 5.67
N ILE A 359 -19.52 -22.57 6.63
CA ILE A 359 -19.17 -23.99 6.55
C ILE A 359 -20.39 -24.92 6.45
N LEU A 360 -21.52 -24.53 7.03
CA LEU A 360 -22.78 -25.28 6.95
C LEU A 360 -23.44 -25.17 5.56
N ASN A 361 -23.41 -23.99 4.92
CA ASN A 361 -23.92 -23.83 3.56
C ASN A 361 -23.02 -24.50 2.52
N ARG A 362 -21.69 -24.45 2.74
CA ARG A 362 -20.73 -25.23 1.96
C ARG A 362 -20.99 -26.73 2.09
N ASP A 363 -21.21 -27.25 3.29
CA ASP A 363 -21.58 -28.66 3.48
C ASP A 363 -22.90 -28.99 2.78
N ALA A 364 -23.95 -28.17 2.96
CA ALA A 364 -25.25 -28.36 2.33
C ALA A 364 -25.21 -28.36 0.78
N THR A 365 -24.27 -27.62 0.18
CA THR A 365 -24.09 -27.49 -1.29
C THR A 365 -22.98 -28.37 -1.87
N ASP A 366 -22.40 -29.27 -1.08
CA ASP A 366 -21.24 -30.09 -1.46
C ASP A 366 -20.05 -29.25 -1.98
N ASP A 367 -19.83 -28.11 -1.31
CA ASP A 367 -18.87 -27.03 -1.59
C ASP A 367 -19.07 -26.30 -2.94
N ARG A 368 -20.17 -26.58 -3.66
CA ARG A 368 -20.43 -25.97 -4.97
C ARG A 368 -20.61 -24.45 -4.90
N VAL A 369 -21.14 -23.92 -3.80
CA VAL A 369 -21.25 -22.46 -3.56
C VAL A 369 -19.88 -21.75 -3.65
N THR A 370 -18.78 -22.43 -3.28
CA THR A 370 -17.43 -21.86 -3.40
C THR A 370 -17.01 -21.73 -4.86
N VAL A 371 -17.33 -22.73 -5.69
CA VAL A 371 -17.05 -22.70 -7.14
C VAL A 371 -17.90 -21.62 -7.82
N GLU A 372 -19.21 -21.62 -7.56
CA GLU A 372 -20.16 -20.62 -8.10
C GLU A 372 -19.74 -19.18 -7.73
N SER A 373 -19.19 -18.96 -6.52
CA SER A 373 -18.68 -17.65 -6.09
C SER A 373 -17.42 -17.21 -6.87
N ALA A 374 -16.54 -18.15 -7.23
CA ALA A 374 -15.33 -17.86 -8.00
C ALA A 374 -15.65 -17.62 -9.48
N GLU A 375 -16.59 -18.37 -10.05
CA GLU A 375 -17.11 -18.13 -11.40
C GLU A 375 -17.81 -16.77 -11.49
N ALA A 376 -18.56 -16.38 -10.45
CA ALA A 376 -19.13 -15.04 -10.36
C ALA A 376 -18.04 -13.96 -10.25
N ALA A 377 -16.96 -14.20 -9.50
CA ALA A 377 -15.82 -13.29 -9.43
C ALA A 377 -15.16 -13.07 -10.80
N LEU A 378 -14.93 -14.13 -11.60
CA LEU A 378 -14.46 -14.02 -12.99
C LEU A 378 -15.44 -13.23 -13.87
N LYS A 379 -16.74 -13.51 -13.76
CA LYS A 379 -17.79 -12.86 -14.56
C LYS A 379 -17.89 -11.36 -14.28
N TYR A 380 -17.89 -10.98 -13.01
CA TYR A 380 -18.10 -9.58 -12.59
C TYR A 380 -16.79 -8.79 -12.41
N ASN A 381 -15.63 -9.46 -12.33
CA ASN A 381 -14.27 -8.90 -12.23
C ASN A 381 -13.94 -8.23 -10.87
N VAL A 382 -14.87 -8.21 -9.91
CA VAL A 382 -14.62 -7.77 -8.52
C VAL A 382 -15.33 -8.73 -7.57
N ALA A 383 -14.61 -9.23 -6.57
CA ALA A 383 -15.14 -9.94 -5.41
C ALA A 383 -14.61 -9.33 -4.11
N ILE A 384 -15.44 -9.36 -3.07
CA ILE A 384 -15.08 -8.93 -1.70
C ILE A 384 -15.48 -10.06 -0.75
N LYS A 385 -14.55 -10.47 0.09
CA LYS A 385 -14.66 -11.73 0.85
C LYS A 385 -14.23 -11.58 2.30
N CYS A 386 -15.01 -12.16 3.20
CA CYS A 386 -14.67 -12.25 4.62
C CYS A 386 -13.87 -13.51 4.94
N ALA A 387 -13.26 -13.56 6.13
CA ALA A 387 -12.50 -14.73 6.58
C ALA A 387 -13.39 -15.98 6.71
N THR A 388 -13.01 -17.05 6.00
CA THR A 388 -13.72 -18.34 5.96
C THR A 388 -13.06 -19.42 6.82
N ILE A 389 -13.83 -20.43 7.23
CA ILE A 389 -13.34 -21.55 8.04
C ILE A 389 -13.04 -22.77 7.16
N THR A 390 -11.88 -23.40 7.38
CA THR A 390 -11.52 -24.71 6.83
C THR A 390 -11.63 -25.75 7.95
N PRO A 391 -12.37 -26.87 7.77
CA PRO A 391 -12.56 -27.85 8.85
C PRO A 391 -11.29 -28.66 9.15
N ASP A 392 -11.07 -28.91 10.44
CA ASP A 392 -10.25 -30.01 10.94
C ASP A 392 -11.15 -31.16 11.45
N GLU A 393 -10.56 -32.28 11.88
CA GLU A 393 -11.29 -33.45 12.41
C GLU A 393 -12.21 -33.11 13.60
N GLY A 394 -11.81 -32.15 14.43
CA GLY A 394 -12.62 -31.66 15.53
C GLY A 394 -13.82 -30.86 15.04
N ARG A 395 -13.63 -30.02 14.01
CA ARG A 395 -14.72 -29.24 13.41
C ARG A 395 -15.70 -30.10 12.60
N VAL A 396 -15.24 -31.17 11.93
CA VAL A 396 -16.14 -32.14 11.28
C VAL A 396 -17.12 -32.71 12.33
N LYS A 397 -16.62 -33.08 13.51
CA LYS A 397 -17.45 -33.57 14.63
C LYS A 397 -18.32 -32.47 15.27
N GLU A 398 -17.80 -31.26 15.45
CA GLU A 398 -18.52 -30.13 16.07
C GLU A 398 -19.72 -29.64 15.24
N PHE A 399 -19.62 -29.72 13.90
CA PHE A 399 -20.66 -29.23 12.98
C PHE A 399 -21.48 -30.34 12.31
N GLY A 400 -21.14 -31.61 12.54
CA GLY A 400 -21.82 -32.75 11.90
C GLY A 400 -21.67 -32.76 10.37
N LEU A 401 -20.48 -32.36 9.88
CA LEU A 401 -20.23 -32.21 8.44
C LEU A 401 -20.22 -33.56 7.71
N LYS A 402 -20.79 -33.62 6.50
CA LYS A 402 -20.71 -34.79 5.62
C LYS A 402 -19.27 -35.13 5.24
N SER A 403 -18.44 -34.10 5.06
CA SER A 403 -17.07 -34.23 4.54
C SER A 403 -16.09 -33.27 5.21
N MET A 404 -14.80 -33.61 5.19
CA MET A 404 -13.74 -32.65 5.49
C MET A 404 -13.42 -31.81 4.23
N TRP A 405 -14.26 -30.80 3.96
CA TRP A 405 -14.14 -29.93 2.79
C TRP A 405 -12.79 -29.21 2.69
N ARG A 406 -12.36 -28.91 1.46
CA ARG A 406 -11.11 -28.20 1.17
C ARG A 406 -11.16 -26.75 1.67
N SER A 407 -10.03 -26.05 1.64
CA SER A 407 -10.02 -24.62 1.98
C SER A 407 -10.66 -23.81 0.85
N PRO A 408 -11.69 -22.99 1.11
CA PRO A 408 -12.35 -22.21 0.06
C PRO A 408 -11.42 -21.12 -0.50
N ASN A 409 -10.48 -20.61 0.32
CA ASN A 409 -9.38 -19.76 -0.15
C ASN A 409 -8.55 -20.47 -1.23
N GLY A 410 -8.24 -21.75 -1.05
CA GLY A 410 -7.52 -22.55 -2.04
C GLY A 410 -8.36 -22.76 -3.31
N THR A 411 -9.63 -23.12 -3.15
CA THR A 411 -10.56 -23.33 -4.28
C THR A 411 -10.70 -22.07 -5.14
N ILE A 412 -10.97 -20.90 -4.55
CA ILE A 412 -11.16 -19.65 -5.30
C ILE A 412 -9.83 -19.21 -5.96
N ARG A 413 -8.69 -19.30 -5.26
CA ARG A 413 -7.37 -19.01 -5.84
C ARG A 413 -7.03 -19.88 -7.05
N ASN A 414 -7.38 -21.17 -7.00
CA ASN A 414 -7.18 -22.09 -8.13
C ASN A 414 -8.09 -21.79 -9.33
N ILE A 415 -9.27 -21.19 -9.12
CA ILE A 415 -10.21 -20.84 -10.20
C ILE A 415 -9.88 -19.46 -10.80
N LEU A 416 -9.41 -18.51 -9.98
CA LEU A 416 -8.99 -17.18 -10.43
C LEU A 416 -7.57 -17.14 -11.03
N ASP A 417 -6.78 -18.20 -10.85
CA ASP A 417 -5.35 -18.34 -11.22
C ASP A 417 -4.55 -17.03 -11.01
N GLY A 418 -4.68 -16.50 -9.78
CA GLY A 418 -4.23 -15.16 -9.44
C GLY A 418 -3.10 -15.12 -8.42
N THR A 419 -2.32 -14.05 -8.47
CA THR A 419 -1.28 -13.76 -7.47
C THR A 419 -1.90 -13.06 -6.26
N VAL A 420 -1.57 -13.51 -5.05
CA VAL A 420 -2.00 -12.84 -3.80
C VAL A 420 -0.98 -11.79 -3.40
N PHE A 421 -1.37 -10.53 -3.37
CA PHE A 421 -0.59 -9.42 -2.81
C PHE A 421 -1.06 -9.05 -1.41
N ARG A 422 -0.13 -8.98 -0.46
CA ARG A 422 -0.36 -8.55 0.92
C ARG A 422 0.53 -7.37 1.28
N GLU A 423 -0.08 -6.30 1.79
CA GLU A 423 0.60 -5.05 2.13
C GLU A 423 0.10 -4.48 3.47
N PRO A 424 1.00 -4.10 4.40
CA PRO A 424 0.65 -3.55 5.70
C PRO A 424 -0.16 -2.25 5.65
N ILE A 425 -1.13 -2.13 6.55
CA ILE A 425 -1.90 -0.91 6.78
C ILE A 425 -1.14 -0.07 7.82
N MET A 426 -0.74 1.13 7.41
CA MET A 426 0.17 1.98 8.18
C MET A 426 -0.62 2.96 9.07
N CYS A 427 -0.56 2.78 10.38
CA CYS A 427 -1.00 3.78 11.37
C CYS A 427 0.23 4.32 12.11
N GLY A 428 0.42 5.64 12.13
CA GLY A 428 1.61 6.31 12.62
C GLY A 428 1.85 6.19 14.13
N ASN A 429 0.79 5.98 14.91
CA ASN A 429 0.87 5.80 16.37
C ASN A 429 0.96 4.34 16.83
N ILE A 430 0.89 3.35 15.93
CA ILE A 430 1.05 1.94 16.28
C ILE A 430 2.54 1.57 16.22
N PRO A 431 3.14 1.10 17.34
CA PRO A 431 4.56 0.77 17.37
C PRO A 431 4.83 -0.52 16.58
N ARG A 432 5.83 -0.46 15.70
CA ARG A 432 6.31 -1.61 14.91
C ARG A 432 7.28 -2.44 15.74
N LEU A 433 7.16 -3.77 15.68
CA LEU A 433 8.10 -4.68 16.34
C LEU A 433 9.47 -4.67 15.66
N VAL A 434 9.53 -4.29 14.37
CA VAL A 434 10.74 -4.01 13.61
C VAL A 434 10.79 -2.50 13.29
N PRO A 435 11.44 -1.66 14.12
CA PRO A 435 11.38 -0.20 13.96
C PRO A 435 12.03 0.34 12.68
N GLY A 436 12.89 -0.47 12.02
CA GLY A 436 13.50 -0.12 10.74
C GLY A 436 12.50 0.03 9.60
N TRP A 437 11.38 -0.71 9.65
CA TRP A 437 10.34 -0.69 8.62
C TRP A 437 9.55 0.63 8.65
N ARG A 438 10.03 1.60 7.85
CA ARG A 438 9.41 2.93 7.69
C ARG A 438 8.37 2.96 6.59
N LYS A 439 8.54 2.10 5.57
CA LYS A 439 7.65 1.90 4.44
C LYS A 439 7.09 0.48 4.49
N PRO A 440 5.88 0.22 3.96
CA PRO A 440 5.36 -1.13 3.81
C PRO A 440 6.24 -1.98 2.87
N ILE A 441 6.17 -3.30 3.01
CA ILE A 441 6.71 -4.27 2.04
C ILE A 441 5.50 -4.98 1.44
N CYS A 442 5.44 -5.10 0.11
CA CYS A 442 4.35 -5.80 -0.56
C CYS A 442 4.77 -7.23 -0.88
N ILE A 443 4.22 -8.23 -0.17
CA ILE A 443 4.49 -9.64 -0.48
C ILE A 443 3.58 -10.07 -1.63
N GLY A 444 4.17 -10.43 -2.77
CA GLY A 444 3.51 -11.17 -3.84
C GLY A 444 3.70 -12.66 -3.62
N ARG A 445 2.60 -13.40 -3.44
CA ARG A 445 2.59 -14.85 -3.21
C ARG A 445 2.00 -15.53 -4.43
N HIS A 446 2.76 -16.47 -5.01
CA HIS A 446 2.36 -17.25 -6.20
C HIS A 446 0.98 -17.92 -6.08
N ALA A 447 0.62 -18.39 -4.89
CA ALA A 447 -0.68 -18.99 -4.56
C ALA A 447 -1.07 -20.28 -5.30
N PHE A 448 -0.33 -20.70 -6.33
CA PHE A 448 -0.44 -21.99 -7.01
C PHE A 448 0.59 -23.03 -6.48
N GLY A 449 0.39 -24.31 -6.80
CA GLY A 449 1.39 -25.37 -6.66
C GLY A 449 2.03 -25.55 -5.27
N ASP A 450 3.31 -25.96 -5.28
CA ASP A 450 4.13 -26.23 -4.09
C ASP A 450 3.45 -27.18 -3.06
N GLN A 451 3.86 -27.08 -1.80
CA GLN A 451 3.29 -27.79 -0.64
C GLN A 451 1.75 -27.67 -0.52
N TYR A 452 1.14 -26.63 -1.09
CA TYR A 452 -0.32 -26.42 -1.05
C TYR A 452 -1.08 -27.32 -2.04
N ARG A 453 -0.41 -27.90 -3.02
CA ARG A 453 -0.96 -28.89 -3.97
C ARG A 453 -0.13 -30.18 -4.01
N ALA A 454 0.72 -30.39 -3.01
CA ALA A 454 1.57 -31.56 -2.91
C ALA A 454 0.77 -32.83 -2.58
N THR A 455 1.32 -33.97 -3.00
CA THR A 455 0.85 -35.30 -2.63
C THR A 455 1.83 -35.90 -1.63
N ASP A 456 1.36 -36.22 -0.42
CA ASP A 456 2.17 -36.81 0.64
C ASP A 456 1.75 -38.25 0.97
N THR A 457 2.68 -39.05 1.51
CA THR A 457 2.40 -40.39 2.04
C THR A 457 3.30 -40.77 3.23
N VAL A 458 2.84 -41.74 4.03
CA VAL A 458 3.61 -42.34 5.13
C VAL A 458 4.14 -43.68 4.63
N ILE A 459 5.46 -43.83 4.63
CA ILE A 459 6.16 -45.06 4.28
C ILE A 459 6.21 -45.95 5.52
N LYS A 460 5.74 -47.20 5.41
CA LYS A 460 5.57 -48.11 6.55
C LYS A 460 6.77 -49.02 6.82
N GLY A 461 7.66 -49.19 5.86
CA GLY A 461 8.76 -50.16 5.91
C GLY A 461 9.72 -50.00 4.74
N PRO A 462 10.66 -50.95 4.55
CA PRO A 462 11.70 -50.86 3.53
C PRO A 462 11.14 -50.88 2.10
N GLY A 463 11.78 -50.12 1.19
CA GLY A 463 11.34 -49.99 -0.20
C GLY A 463 11.90 -48.78 -0.92
N LYS A 464 11.78 -48.76 -2.25
CA LYS A 464 12.30 -47.69 -3.10
C LYS A 464 11.23 -46.69 -3.46
N LEU A 465 11.48 -45.42 -3.14
CA LEU A 465 10.67 -44.28 -3.56
C LEU A 465 11.22 -43.70 -4.86
N LYS A 466 10.34 -43.56 -5.85
CA LYS A 466 10.61 -42.97 -7.16
C LYS A 466 9.65 -41.82 -7.46
N MET A 467 10.11 -40.86 -8.25
CA MET A 467 9.28 -39.89 -8.94
C MET A 467 9.28 -40.28 -10.42
N VAL A 468 8.10 -40.52 -10.99
CA VAL A 468 7.94 -41.04 -12.35
C VAL A 468 7.13 -40.06 -13.18
N PHE A 469 7.67 -39.63 -14.31
CA PHE A 469 6.92 -38.87 -15.30
C PHE A 469 6.61 -39.76 -16.51
N VAL A 470 5.34 -39.85 -16.90
CA VAL A 470 4.86 -40.62 -18.06
C VAL A 470 4.41 -39.62 -19.13
N PRO A 471 5.22 -39.38 -20.17
CA PRO A 471 4.86 -38.47 -21.27
C PRO A 471 3.60 -38.89 -22.02
N GLU A 472 2.77 -37.95 -22.45
CA GLU A 472 1.62 -38.23 -23.34
C GLU A 472 2.04 -38.51 -24.79
N ASP A 473 3.27 -38.18 -25.19
CA ASP A 473 3.80 -38.37 -26.56
C ASP A 473 4.23 -39.81 -26.89
N GLY A 474 4.09 -40.74 -25.95
CA GLY A 474 4.47 -42.14 -26.10
C GLY A 474 5.97 -42.43 -25.92
N SER A 475 6.78 -41.45 -25.55
CA SER A 475 8.16 -41.69 -25.12
C SER A 475 8.22 -42.42 -23.77
N ALA A 476 9.35 -43.08 -23.50
CA ALA A 476 9.51 -43.92 -22.31
C ALA A 476 9.39 -43.09 -21.01
N PRO A 477 8.75 -43.63 -19.95
CA PRO A 477 8.68 -42.95 -18.66
C PRO A 477 10.05 -42.53 -18.12
N GLU A 478 10.17 -41.28 -17.65
CA GLU A 478 11.32 -40.80 -16.91
C GLU A 478 11.16 -41.23 -15.44
N GLU A 479 11.87 -42.27 -15.03
CA GLU A 479 11.95 -42.69 -13.63
C GLU A 479 13.17 -42.04 -12.94
N LEU A 480 12.91 -41.37 -11.82
CA LEU A 480 13.92 -40.74 -10.99
C LEU A 480 13.88 -41.36 -9.58
N ASP A 481 14.95 -42.04 -9.18
CA ASP A 481 15.10 -42.53 -7.81
C ASP A 481 15.15 -41.32 -6.83
N VAL A 482 14.34 -41.39 -5.77
CA VAL A 482 14.25 -40.35 -4.73
C VAL A 482 14.96 -40.83 -3.48
N TYR A 483 14.60 -42.02 -2.98
CA TYR A 483 15.24 -42.61 -1.82
C TYR A 483 15.02 -44.12 -1.73
N ASP A 484 15.94 -44.79 -1.05
CA ASP A 484 15.85 -46.21 -0.67
C ASP A 484 15.61 -46.29 0.84
N PHE A 485 14.35 -46.48 1.24
CA PHE A 485 13.95 -46.57 2.64
C PHE A 485 14.40 -47.91 3.22
N LYS A 486 15.04 -47.86 4.39
CA LYS A 486 15.39 -49.04 5.21
C LYS A 486 14.47 -49.24 6.43
N GLY A 487 13.40 -48.45 6.50
CA GLY A 487 12.43 -48.43 7.59
C GLY A 487 11.34 -47.39 7.32
N PRO A 488 10.45 -47.13 8.28
CA PRO A 488 9.34 -46.19 8.11
C PRO A 488 9.80 -44.73 7.97
N GLY A 489 8.92 -43.90 7.41
CA GLY A 489 9.18 -42.48 7.17
C GLY A 489 8.03 -41.77 6.46
N VAL A 490 8.33 -40.64 5.81
CA VAL A 490 7.38 -39.85 5.03
C VAL A 490 7.98 -39.39 3.71
N ALA A 491 7.10 -39.24 2.71
CA ALA A 491 7.44 -38.77 1.38
C ALA A 491 6.43 -37.71 0.92
N LEU A 492 6.89 -36.78 0.08
CA LEU A 492 6.09 -35.71 -0.51
C LEU A 492 6.57 -35.44 -1.93
N ALA A 493 5.64 -35.28 -2.87
CA ALA A 493 5.90 -34.77 -4.22
C ALA A 493 5.05 -33.51 -4.50
N MET A 494 5.65 -32.50 -5.12
CA MET A 494 5.03 -31.21 -5.45
C MET A 494 5.44 -30.72 -6.84
N TYR A 495 4.69 -29.75 -7.39
CA TYR A 495 4.87 -29.26 -8.76
C TYR A 495 4.48 -27.79 -8.92
N ASN A 496 4.93 -27.21 -10.03
CA ASN A 496 4.38 -26.00 -10.64
C ASN A 496 4.37 -26.13 -12.17
N VAL A 497 3.54 -25.33 -12.85
CA VAL A 497 3.50 -25.22 -14.31
C VAL A 497 4.08 -23.89 -14.77
N ASP A 498 4.77 -23.88 -15.91
CA ASP A 498 5.47 -22.70 -16.43
C ASP A 498 4.51 -21.51 -16.66
N GLU A 499 3.28 -21.79 -17.09
CA GLU A 499 2.23 -20.79 -17.32
C GLU A 499 1.90 -20.00 -16.05
N SER A 500 1.66 -20.70 -14.93
CA SER A 500 1.36 -20.07 -13.64
C SER A 500 2.58 -19.32 -13.08
N ILE A 501 3.81 -19.79 -13.36
CA ILE A 501 5.03 -19.05 -12.99
C ILE A 501 5.16 -17.76 -13.82
N ARG A 502 4.83 -17.79 -15.12
CA ARG A 502 4.78 -16.57 -15.97
C ARG A 502 3.70 -15.60 -15.50
N ALA A 503 2.49 -16.09 -15.23
CA ALA A 503 1.39 -15.30 -14.67
C ALA A 503 1.79 -14.60 -13.36
N PHE A 504 2.52 -15.30 -12.49
CA PHE A 504 3.07 -14.74 -11.25
C PHE A 504 4.14 -13.67 -11.48
N ALA A 505 5.03 -13.88 -12.46
CA ALA A 505 6.02 -12.89 -12.87
C ALA A 505 5.35 -11.62 -13.40
N GLU A 506 4.46 -11.75 -14.39
CA GLU A 506 3.68 -10.66 -14.99
C GLU A 506 2.91 -9.86 -13.93
N SER A 507 2.17 -10.54 -13.04
CA SER A 507 1.42 -9.91 -11.95
C SER A 507 2.34 -9.13 -11.00
N SER A 508 3.51 -9.70 -10.65
CA SER A 508 4.47 -9.09 -9.74
C SER A 508 5.14 -7.86 -10.36
N MET A 509 5.44 -7.90 -11.65
CA MET A 509 5.98 -6.78 -12.41
C MET A 509 4.96 -5.65 -12.53
N ALA A 510 3.70 -5.98 -12.84
CA ALA A 510 2.61 -5.01 -12.91
C ALA A 510 2.38 -4.30 -11.56
N MET A 511 2.38 -5.05 -10.45
CA MET A 511 2.27 -4.48 -9.10
C MET A 511 3.45 -3.55 -8.75
N ALA A 512 4.67 -3.96 -9.07
CA ALA A 512 5.88 -3.18 -8.84
C ALA A 512 5.88 -1.87 -9.66
N LEU A 513 5.51 -1.92 -10.94
CA LEU A 513 5.37 -0.73 -11.79
C LEU A 513 4.26 0.20 -11.29
N ALA A 514 3.09 -0.34 -10.94
CA ALA A 514 1.96 0.45 -10.42
C ALA A 514 2.31 1.20 -9.12
N LYS A 515 3.15 0.60 -8.27
CA LYS A 515 3.68 1.24 -7.04
C LYS A 515 4.93 2.10 -7.27
N LYS A 516 5.57 1.98 -8.44
CA LYS A 516 6.90 2.53 -8.75
C LYS A 516 7.96 2.09 -7.74
N TRP A 517 7.96 0.80 -7.40
CA TRP A 517 8.90 0.18 -6.45
C TRP A 517 9.72 -0.92 -7.14
N PRO A 518 10.96 -1.23 -6.67
CA PRO A 518 11.72 -2.37 -7.17
C PRO A 518 11.06 -3.70 -6.78
N LEU A 519 11.33 -4.74 -7.59
CA LEU A 519 10.82 -6.09 -7.41
C LEU A 519 11.96 -7.07 -7.08
N TYR A 520 11.74 -7.88 -6.05
CA TYR A 520 12.64 -8.97 -5.68
C TYR A 520 11.95 -10.32 -5.82
N LEU A 521 12.47 -11.23 -6.64
CA LEU A 521 12.13 -12.66 -6.53
C LEU A 521 13.12 -13.33 -5.57
N SER A 522 12.62 -14.13 -4.63
CA SER A 522 13.49 -14.93 -3.77
C SER A 522 13.25 -16.44 -3.90
N THR A 523 14.31 -17.20 -4.14
CA THR A 523 14.26 -18.68 -4.21
C THR A 523 15.50 -19.31 -3.55
N LYS A 524 15.65 -20.64 -3.58
CA LYS A 524 16.85 -21.38 -3.15
C LYS A 524 17.43 -22.25 -4.27
N ASN A 525 17.56 -21.66 -5.47
CA ASN A 525 18.09 -22.30 -6.68
C ASN A 525 19.52 -22.87 -6.57
N THR A 526 20.29 -22.51 -5.53
CA THR A 526 21.59 -23.13 -5.22
C THR A 526 21.47 -24.54 -4.63
N ILE A 527 20.29 -24.88 -4.10
CA ILE A 527 19.94 -26.23 -3.61
C ILE A 527 18.99 -26.91 -4.60
N LEU A 528 17.88 -26.24 -4.93
CA LEU A 528 16.85 -26.75 -5.86
C LEU A 528 17.14 -26.26 -7.28
N LYS A 529 18.15 -26.85 -7.91
CA LYS A 529 18.74 -26.34 -9.16
C LYS A 529 17.75 -26.27 -10.32
N LYS A 530 16.80 -27.20 -10.44
CA LYS A 530 15.81 -27.22 -11.51
C LYS A 530 14.51 -26.55 -11.07
N TYR A 531 13.98 -26.91 -9.90
CA TYR A 531 12.67 -26.41 -9.43
C TYR A 531 12.71 -24.90 -9.17
N ASP A 532 13.62 -24.42 -8.31
CA ASP A 532 13.78 -22.99 -8.02
C ASP A 532 14.58 -22.26 -9.10
N GLY A 533 15.34 -23.01 -9.91
CA GLY A 533 15.96 -22.51 -11.13
C GLY A 533 14.92 -22.01 -12.13
N ARG A 534 13.90 -22.83 -12.44
CA ARG A 534 12.86 -22.47 -13.42
C ARG A 534 12.09 -21.21 -13.03
N PHE A 535 11.77 -21.01 -11.75
CA PHE A 535 11.18 -19.75 -11.26
C PHE A 535 12.06 -18.54 -11.58
N LYS A 536 13.36 -18.63 -11.25
CA LYS A 536 14.34 -17.57 -11.51
C LYS A 536 14.48 -17.30 -13.02
N ASP A 537 14.61 -18.35 -13.82
CA ASP A 537 14.79 -18.25 -15.27
C ASP A 537 13.54 -17.64 -15.94
N ILE A 538 12.33 -18.11 -15.60
CA ILE A 538 11.07 -17.57 -16.15
C ILE A 538 10.85 -16.10 -15.77
N PHE A 539 11.12 -15.71 -14.50
CA PHE A 539 11.02 -14.30 -14.11
C PHE A 539 12.02 -13.43 -14.88
N GLN A 540 13.22 -13.92 -15.14
CA GLN A 540 14.22 -13.22 -15.94
C GLN A 540 13.78 -13.07 -17.41
N GLU A 541 13.30 -14.16 -18.02
CA GLU A 541 12.72 -14.16 -19.38
C GLU A 541 11.59 -13.12 -19.51
N VAL A 542 10.63 -13.12 -18.56
CA VAL A 542 9.50 -12.17 -18.54
C VAL A 542 9.97 -10.72 -18.36
N TYR A 543 10.92 -10.50 -17.44
CA TYR A 543 11.49 -9.17 -17.22
C TYR A 543 12.13 -8.60 -18.49
N GLU A 544 13.02 -9.37 -19.12
CA GLU A 544 13.79 -8.94 -20.29
C GLU A 544 12.90 -8.73 -21.52
N ALA A 545 11.90 -9.58 -21.74
CA ALA A 545 10.99 -9.47 -22.88
C ALA A 545 10.00 -8.30 -22.75
N ASN A 546 9.36 -8.13 -21.58
CA ASN A 546 8.12 -7.36 -21.47
C ASN A 546 8.20 -6.13 -20.56
N TRP A 547 9.20 -6.03 -19.66
CA TRP A 547 9.17 -5.08 -18.53
C TRP A 547 10.41 -4.22 -18.35
N LYS A 548 11.59 -4.67 -18.79
CA LYS A 548 12.87 -3.99 -18.56
C LYS A 548 12.83 -2.50 -18.92
N GLN A 549 12.38 -2.15 -20.12
CA GLN A 549 12.26 -0.75 -20.55
C GLN A 549 11.32 0.06 -19.64
N LYS A 550 10.14 -0.46 -19.32
CA LYS A 550 9.14 0.21 -18.45
C LYS A 550 9.70 0.46 -17.05
N PHE A 551 10.53 -0.45 -16.55
CA PHE A 551 11.19 -0.36 -15.25
C PHE A 551 12.32 0.69 -15.27
N GLU A 552 13.15 0.68 -16.30
CA GLU A 552 14.21 1.67 -16.53
C GLU A 552 13.64 3.09 -16.67
N GLU A 553 12.55 3.28 -17.42
CA GLU A 553 11.79 4.54 -17.54
C GLU A 553 11.29 5.09 -16.20
N HIS A 554 11.07 4.21 -15.21
CA HIS A 554 10.57 4.55 -13.88
C HIS A 554 11.65 4.53 -12.79
N SER A 555 12.92 4.30 -13.15
CA SER A 555 14.05 4.17 -12.21
C SER A 555 13.84 3.08 -11.15
N ILE A 556 13.20 1.97 -11.54
CA ILE A 556 13.03 0.75 -10.72
C ILE A 556 13.71 -0.43 -11.41
N TRP A 557 13.91 -1.52 -10.68
CA TRP A 557 14.59 -2.72 -11.19
C TRP A 557 13.96 -4.00 -10.67
N TYR A 558 14.23 -5.10 -11.37
CA TYR A 558 14.02 -6.47 -10.91
C TYR A 558 15.37 -7.08 -10.47
N GLU A 559 15.36 -7.83 -9.36
CA GLU A 559 16.54 -8.57 -8.88
C GLU A 559 16.12 -9.95 -8.32
N HIS A 560 16.85 -11.01 -8.68
CA HIS A 560 16.74 -12.30 -7.99
C HIS A 560 17.69 -12.35 -6.79
N ARG A 561 17.21 -12.90 -5.66
CA ARG A 561 18.00 -13.15 -4.45
C ARG A 561 17.77 -14.55 -3.90
N LEU A 562 18.70 -15.01 -3.08
CA LEU A 562 18.45 -16.19 -2.25
C LEU A 562 17.50 -15.84 -1.10
N ILE A 563 16.55 -16.72 -0.78
CA ILE A 563 15.53 -16.50 0.27
C ILE A 563 16.12 -16.15 1.64
N ASP A 564 17.27 -16.71 2.01
CA ASP A 564 17.96 -16.40 3.26
C ASP A 564 18.69 -15.05 3.26
N ASP A 565 19.20 -14.59 2.11
CA ASP A 565 19.64 -13.19 1.99
C ASP A 565 18.44 -12.25 2.04
N MET A 566 17.35 -12.57 1.35
CA MET A 566 16.17 -11.70 1.27
C MET A 566 15.47 -11.53 2.62
N VAL A 567 15.35 -12.58 3.44
CA VAL A 567 14.86 -12.47 4.83
C VAL A 567 15.79 -11.60 5.68
N ALA A 568 17.12 -11.74 5.53
CA ALA A 568 18.08 -10.93 6.26
C ALA A 568 18.12 -9.45 5.80
N TYR A 569 17.93 -9.21 4.50
CA TYR A 569 17.75 -7.88 3.92
C TYR A 569 16.45 -7.25 4.41
N ALA A 570 15.34 -7.99 4.43
CA ALA A 570 14.04 -7.47 4.82
C ALA A 570 14.06 -6.86 6.22
N VAL A 571 14.62 -7.56 7.23
CA VAL A 571 14.74 -7.07 8.61
C VAL A 571 15.66 -5.84 8.74
N LYS A 572 16.62 -5.65 7.83
CA LYS A 572 17.53 -4.49 7.79
C LYS A 572 17.00 -3.32 6.96
N SER A 573 16.12 -3.59 6.00
CA SER A 573 15.59 -2.63 5.03
C SER A 573 14.61 -1.65 5.67
N GLU A 574 14.36 -0.53 4.99
CA GLU A 574 13.28 0.39 5.37
C GLU A 574 11.90 -0.03 4.84
N GLY A 575 11.83 -1.08 4.01
CA GLY A 575 10.69 -1.40 3.16
C GLY A 575 10.63 -0.58 1.86
N GLY A 576 9.49 -0.59 1.19
CA GLY A 576 9.26 0.13 -0.08
C GLY A 576 9.63 -0.65 -1.33
N TYR A 577 9.39 -1.97 -1.33
CA TYR A 577 9.62 -2.87 -2.46
C TYR A 577 8.52 -3.94 -2.54
N VAL A 578 8.39 -4.56 -3.72
CA VAL A 578 7.60 -5.77 -3.92
C VAL A 578 8.52 -6.98 -3.75
N TRP A 579 8.07 -8.00 -3.03
CA TRP A 579 8.82 -9.23 -2.79
C TRP A 579 7.96 -10.42 -3.24
N ALA A 580 8.33 -10.99 -4.38
CA ALA A 580 7.76 -12.21 -4.94
C ALA A 580 8.32 -13.45 -4.23
N CYS A 581 7.42 -14.22 -3.63
CA CYS A 581 7.68 -15.46 -2.92
C CYS A 581 6.89 -16.63 -3.51
N LYS A 582 7.50 -17.83 -3.49
CA LYS A 582 6.80 -19.12 -3.66
C LYS A 582 5.66 -19.27 -2.65
N ASN A 583 4.76 -20.22 -2.88
CA ASN A 583 3.45 -20.25 -2.21
C ASN A 583 3.56 -20.41 -0.68
N TYR A 584 4.44 -21.29 -0.20
CA TYR A 584 4.68 -21.47 1.24
C TYR A 584 5.47 -20.31 1.87
N ASP A 585 6.54 -19.87 1.21
CA ASP A 585 7.38 -18.78 1.70
C ASP A 585 6.56 -17.48 1.83
N GLY A 586 5.75 -17.15 0.82
CA GLY A 586 4.89 -15.96 0.82
C GLY A 586 3.81 -15.98 1.89
N ASP A 587 3.28 -17.15 2.23
CA ASP A 587 2.36 -17.34 3.35
C ASP A 587 3.05 -16.95 4.68
N VAL A 588 4.17 -17.61 5.00
CA VAL A 588 4.91 -17.40 6.26
C VAL A 588 5.49 -15.98 6.37
N GLN A 589 6.08 -15.45 5.30
CA GLN A 589 6.66 -14.10 5.33
C GLN A 589 5.59 -13.01 5.42
N SER A 590 4.41 -13.18 4.80
CA SER A 590 3.33 -12.19 4.91
C SER A 590 2.73 -12.13 6.33
N ASP A 591 2.59 -13.27 7.01
CA ASP A 591 2.12 -13.32 8.40
C ASP A 591 3.17 -12.72 9.37
N LEU A 592 4.47 -13.01 9.15
CA LEU A 592 5.58 -12.37 9.87
C LEU A 592 5.57 -10.84 9.68
N LEU A 593 5.36 -10.39 8.44
CA LEU A 593 5.32 -8.97 8.11
C LEU A 593 4.17 -8.27 8.84
N ALA A 594 2.95 -8.79 8.74
CA ALA A 594 1.78 -8.22 9.40
C ALA A 594 1.96 -8.13 10.93
N GLN A 595 2.53 -9.18 11.54
CA GLN A 595 2.86 -9.17 12.97
C GLN A 595 3.97 -8.16 13.31
N GLY A 596 4.96 -7.98 12.43
CA GLY A 596 6.04 -7.00 12.61
C GLY A 596 5.59 -5.54 12.50
N PHE A 597 4.54 -5.26 11.73
CA PHE A 597 3.84 -3.96 11.71
C PHE A 597 2.82 -3.78 12.86
N GLY A 598 2.58 -4.83 13.66
CA GLY A 598 1.90 -4.76 14.96
C GLY A 598 0.79 -5.80 15.14
N SER A 599 -0.09 -5.96 14.16
CA SER A 599 -1.27 -6.84 14.25
C SER A 599 -1.62 -7.43 12.88
N LEU A 600 -2.06 -8.70 12.86
CA LEU A 600 -2.60 -9.35 11.66
C LEU A 600 -3.82 -8.61 11.06
N GLY A 601 -4.50 -7.78 11.87
CA GLY A 601 -5.60 -6.91 11.41
C GLY A 601 -5.15 -5.66 10.65
N LEU A 602 -3.85 -5.36 10.61
CA LEU A 602 -3.24 -4.23 9.89
C LEU A 602 -2.58 -4.69 8.58
N MET A 603 -3.30 -5.47 7.79
CA MET A 603 -2.81 -6.04 6.54
C MET A 603 -3.94 -6.05 5.50
N THR A 604 -3.63 -5.64 4.27
CA THR A 604 -4.50 -5.83 3.10
C THR A 604 -4.18 -7.17 2.44
N SER A 605 -5.16 -7.77 1.73
CA SER A 605 -4.94 -8.98 0.94
C SER A 605 -5.80 -8.90 -0.33
N VAL A 606 -5.16 -8.83 -1.48
CA VAL A 606 -5.83 -8.84 -2.79
C VAL A 606 -5.29 -9.97 -3.66
N LEU A 607 -6.19 -10.73 -4.26
CA LEU A 607 -5.92 -11.79 -5.23
C LEU A 607 -6.24 -11.21 -6.61
N LEU A 608 -5.21 -11.03 -7.42
CA LEU A 608 -5.29 -10.41 -8.75
C LEU A 608 -5.07 -11.47 -9.82
N SER A 609 -5.99 -11.59 -10.78
CA SER A 609 -5.82 -12.46 -11.96
C SER A 609 -4.66 -11.99 -12.84
N SER A 610 -4.12 -12.91 -13.63
CA SER A 610 -2.97 -12.66 -14.53
C SER A 610 -3.19 -11.52 -15.54
N ASP A 611 -4.43 -11.32 -16.00
CA ASP A 611 -4.83 -10.21 -16.88
C ASP A 611 -5.00 -8.85 -16.17
N GLY A 612 -4.84 -8.81 -14.84
CA GLY A 612 -5.04 -7.63 -14.00
C GLY A 612 -6.49 -7.14 -13.90
N LYS A 613 -7.45 -7.85 -14.51
CA LYS A 613 -8.84 -7.41 -14.65
C LYS A 613 -9.72 -7.86 -13.49
N THR A 614 -9.56 -9.10 -13.04
CA THR A 614 -10.34 -9.66 -11.92
C THR A 614 -9.58 -9.51 -10.61
N LEU A 615 -10.24 -8.95 -9.59
CA LEU A 615 -9.69 -8.81 -8.25
C LEU A 615 -10.66 -9.37 -7.20
N GLU A 616 -10.22 -10.35 -6.42
CA GLU A 616 -10.81 -10.67 -5.11
C GLU A 616 -10.04 -9.89 -4.04
N SER A 617 -10.76 -9.18 -3.17
CA SER A 617 -10.18 -8.60 -1.96
C SER A 617 -10.69 -9.36 -0.74
N GLU A 618 -9.77 -9.86 0.10
CA GLU A 618 -10.11 -10.65 1.28
C GLU A 618 -9.57 -10.02 2.58
N ALA A 619 -10.32 -10.16 3.67
CA ALA A 619 -9.83 -9.75 4.99
C ALA A 619 -8.61 -10.59 5.38
N ALA A 620 -7.45 -9.95 5.55
CA ALA A 620 -6.16 -10.64 5.72
C ALA A 620 -6.00 -11.41 7.06
N HIS A 621 -6.91 -11.23 8.01
CA HIS A 621 -6.84 -11.85 9.34
C HIS A 621 -7.37 -13.29 9.35
N GLY A 622 -6.84 -14.12 10.24
CA GLY A 622 -7.42 -15.44 10.55
C GLY A 622 -8.84 -15.34 11.14
N THR A 623 -9.49 -16.49 11.32
CA THR A 623 -10.83 -16.56 11.88
C THR A 623 -10.83 -16.13 13.36
N VAL A 624 -11.58 -15.09 13.73
CA VAL A 624 -11.60 -14.50 15.09
C VAL A 624 -12.52 -15.28 16.04
N THR A 625 -12.32 -16.60 16.03
CA THR A 625 -13.19 -17.62 16.58
C THR A 625 -13.54 -17.37 18.06
N ARG A 626 -12.55 -16.97 18.87
CA ARG A 626 -12.71 -16.73 20.32
C ARG A 626 -13.77 -15.66 20.61
N HIS A 627 -13.68 -14.50 19.94
CA HIS A 627 -14.52 -13.35 20.26
C HIS A 627 -15.99 -13.66 20.08
N PHE A 628 -16.38 -14.37 19.02
CA PHE A 628 -17.76 -14.79 18.90
C PHE A 628 -18.28 -15.70 20.02
N ARG A 629 -17.47 -16.65 20.55
CA ARG A 629 -17.94 -17.48 21.68
C ARG A 629 -18.21 -16.62 22.93
N LEU A 630 -17.65 -15.41 23.00
CA LEU A 630 -18.01 -14.38 23.97
C LEU A 630 -19.33 -13.71 23.53
N HIS A 631 -19.42 -13.24 22.28
CA HIS A 631 -20.65 -12.63 21.71
C HIS A 631 -21.91 -13.52 21.82
N GLN A 632 -21.84 -14.83 21.52
CA GLN A 632 -22.97 -15.78 21.73
C GLN A 632 -23.43 -15.84 23.18
N LYS A 633 -22.53 -15.58 24.13
CA LYS A 633 -22.82 -15.52 25.56
C LYS A 633 -23.20 -14.10 26.01
N GLY A 634 -23.46 -13.18 25.08
CA GLY A 634 -23.75 -11.77 25.35
C GLY A 634 -22.56 -10.97 25.90
N GLN A 635 -21.33 -11.48 25.75
CA GLN A 635 -20.13 -10.84 26.30
C GLN A 635 -19.46 -9.92 25.27
N GLU A 636 -18.87 -8.82 25.77
CA GLU A 636 -18.20 -7.80 24.95
C GLU A 636 -16.99 -8.34 24.18
N THR A 637 -16.82 -7.85 22.94
CA THR A 637 -15.72 -8.22 22.04
C THR A 637 -15.04 -7.00 21.43
N SER A 638 -13.70 -7.01 21.39
CA SER A 638 -12.89 -6.02 20.69
C SER A 638 -12.07 -6.69 19.58
N THR A 639 -12.77 -7.16 18.56
CA THR A 639 -12.20 -7.59 17.27
C THR A 639 -11.81 -6.37 16.44
N ASN A 640 -10.57 -6.37 15.96
CA ASN A 640 -10.06 -5.40 15.00
C ASN A 640 -10.71 -5.59 13.62
N SER A 641 -11.52 -4.62 13.19
CA SER A 641 -12.25 -4.67 11.91
C SER A 641 -11.51 -4.02 10.73
N ILE A 642 -10.28 -3.51 10.93
CA ILE A 642 -9.56 -2.70 9.94
C ILE A 642 -9.34 -3.48 8.63
N ALA A 643 -8.78 -4.69 8.67
CA ALA A 643 -8.62 -5.52 7.47
C ALA A 643 -9.94 -5.88 6.78
N SER A 644 -11.07 -5.94 7.50
CA SER A 644 -12.41 -6.15 6.90
C SER A 644 -12.94 -4.89 6.20
N ILE A 645 -12.71 -3.70 6.77
CA ILE A 645 -13.01 -2.41 6.11
C ILE A 645 -12.15 -2.26 4.85
N PHE A 646 -10.84 -2.57 4.95
CA PHE A 646 -9.92 -2.49 3.83
C PHE A 646 -10.20 -3.54 2.73
N ALA A 647 -10.74 -4.72 3.09
CA ALA A 647 -11.19 -5.67 2.08
C ALA A 647 -12.29 -5.06 1.18
N TRP A 648 -13.24 -4.35 1.78
CA TRP A 648 -14.29 -3.62 1.04
C TRP A 648 -13.74 -2.46 0.22
N THR A 649 -12.90 -1.59 0.81
CA THR A 649 -12.38 -0.42 0.08
C THR A 649 -11.53 -0.84 -1.11
N ARG A 650 -10.71 -1.89 -1.04
CA ARG A 650 -9.90 -2.36 -2.18
C ARG A 650 -10.73 -2.96 -3.31
N GLY A 651 -11.78 -3.73 -3.00
CA GLY A 651 -12.71 -4.22 -4.03
C GLY A 651 -13.47 -3.07 -4.71
N LEU A 652 -13.96 -2.11 -3.92
CA LEU A 652 -14.64 -0.91 -4.41
C LEU A 652 -13.69 0.05 -5.16
N GLU A 653 -12.41 0.11 -4.78
CA GLU A 653 -11.37 0.86 -5.49
C GLU A 653 -11.11 0.27 -6.87
N HIS A 654 -11.04 -1.08 -6.98
CA HIS A 654 -10.92 -1.76 -8.27
C HIS A 654 -12.16 -1.54 -9.13
N ARG A 655 -13.36 -1.62 -8.53
CA ARG A 655 -14.63 -1.27 -9.21
C ARG A 655 -14.61 0.16 -9.74
N ALA A 656 -14.17 1.13 -8.93
CA ALA A 656 -14.05 2.52 -9.34
C ALA A 656 -13.07 2.72 -10.51
N LYS A 657 -11.99 1.93 -10.60
CA LYS A 657 -11.05 1.96 -11.73
C LYS A 657 -11.69 1.41 -13.01
N LEU A 658 -12.33 0.23 -12.92
CA LEU A 658 -13.00 -0.41 -14.06
C LEU A 658 -14.14 0.46 -14.63
N ASP A 659 -14.93 1.08 -13.76
CA ASP A 659 -16.10 1.88 -14.13
C ASP A 659 -15.77 3.37 -14.37
N LYS A 660 -14.50 3.78 -14.20
CA LYS A 660 -14.04 5.19 -14.21
C LYS A 660 -14.82 6.12 -13.26
N ASN A 661 -15.22 5.60 -12.09
CA ASN A 661 -16.06 6.30 -11.13
C ASN A 661 -15.23 7.05 -10.07
N GLU A 662 -14.94 8.32 -10.34
CA GLU A 662 -14.16 9.18 -9.43
C GLU A 662 -14.84 9.41 -8.07
N LYS A 663 -16.17 9.42 -8.00
CA LYS A 663 -16.90 9.60 -6.72
C LYS A 663 -16.72 8.39 -5.80
N LEU A 664 -16.79 7.17 -6.36
CA LEU A 664 -16.50 5.95 -5.61
C LEU A 664 -15.02 5.91 -5.17
N MET A 665 -14.10 6.37 -6.04
CA MET A 665 -12.67 6.48 -5.73
C MET A 665 -12.38 7.48 -4.58
N ASP A 666 -13.07 8.62 -4.53
CA ASP A 666 -12.97 9.59 -3.42
C ASP A 666 -13.56 9.02 -2.12
N PHE A 667 -14.72 8.36 -2.21
CA PHE A 667 -15.36 7.71 -1.07
C PHE A 667 -14.48 6.64 -0.41
N VAL A 668 -13.89 5.71 -1.18
CA VAL A 668 -13.04 4.65 -0.60
C VAL A 668 -11.78 5.23 0.06
N LYS A 669 -11.19 6.28 -0.51
CA LYS A 669 -10.04 6.99 0.06
C LYS A 669 -10.39 7.67 1.38
N LYS A 670 -11.57 8.29 1.48
CA LYS A 670 -12.09 8.88 2.73
C LYS A 670 -12.39 7.82 3.78
N LEU A 671 -12.95 6.67 3.41
CA LEU A 671 -13.19 5.57 4.35
C LEU A 671 -11.87 4.97 4.88
N GLU A 672 -10.87 4.74 4.02
CA GLU A 672 -9.53 4.29 4.47
C GLU A 672 -8.87 5.34 5.38
N SER A 673 -8.89 6.62 4.99
CA SER A 673 -8.35 7.72 5.79
C SER A 673 -9.05 7.84 7.14
N SER A 674 -10.38 7.80 7.18
CA SER A 674 -11.15 7.81 8.44
C SER A 674 -10.85 6.61 9.32
N CYS A 675 -10.62 5.42 8.74
CA CYS A 675 -10.22 4.25 9.49
C CYS A 675 -8.85 4.43 10.15
N VAL A 676 -7.85 4.94 9.42
CA VAL A 676 -6.50 5.24 9.95
C VAL A 676 -6.55 6.37 10.98
N ASN A 677 -7.19 7.49 10.66
CA ASN A 677 -7.34 8.65 11.54
C ASN A 677 -8.03 8.30 12.87
N THR A 678 -8.97 7.33 12.86
CA THR A 678 -9.62 6.84 14.09
C THR A 678 -8.59 6.21 15.02
N VAL A 679 -7.73 5.33 14.50
CA VAL A 679 -6.63 4.74 15.27
C VAL A 679 -5.64 5.81 15.71
N GLU A 680 -5.23 6.71 14.82
CA GLU A 680 -4.24 7.76 15.09
C GLU A 680 -4.68 8.81 16.12
N THR A 681 -5.99 9.06 16.22
CA THR A 681 -6.59 9.90 17.30
C THR A 681 -6.74 9.17 18.64
N GLY A 682 -6.23 7.93 18.76
CA GLY A 682 -6.24 7.14 19.99
C GLY A 682 -7.44 6.21 20.15
N LYS A 683 -8.41 6.23 19.23
CA LYS A 683 -9.59 5.35 19.26
C LYS A 683 -9.26 4.04 18.56
N MET A 684 -8.89 3.01 19.32
CA MET A 684 -8.41 1.75 18.76
C MET A 684 -8.97 0.52 19.49
N THR A 685 -8.93 -0.64 18.81
CA THR A 685 -9.32 -1.92 19.41
C THR A 685 -8.27 -2.44 20.40
N LYS A 686 -8.65 -3.40 21.24
CA LYS A 686 -7.85 -3.87 22.38
C LYS A 686 -6.50 -4.47 21.98
N ASP A 687 -6.43 -5.13 20.82
CA ASP A 687 -5.17 -5.65 20.27
C ASP A 687 -4.17 -4.51 20.00
N LEU A 688 -4.64 -3.40 19.42
CA LEU A 688 -3.82 -2.23 19.14
C LEU A 688 -3.45 -1.47 20.42
N ALA A 689 -4.40 -1.30 21.35
CA ALA A 689 -4.14 -0.65 22.63
C ALA A 689 -3.08 -1.40 23.47
N LEU A 690 -3.05 -2.74 23.41
CA LEU A 690 -2.02 -3.56 24.06
C LEU A 690 -0.62 -3.35 23.46
N LEU A 691 -0.50 -2.97 22.18
CA LEU A 691 0.78 -2.62 21.56
C LEU A 691 1.27 -1.24 22.00
N VAL A 692 0.35 -0.26 22.08
CA VAL A 692 0.66 1.14 22.41
C VAL A 692 0.93 1.32 23.91
N HIS A 693 0.10 0.74 24.78
CA HIS A 693 0.13 0.95 26.23
C HIS A 693 0.71 -0.24 27.02
N GLY A 694 1.04 -1.35 26.35
CA GLY A 694 1.59 -2.56 26.96
C GLY A 694 0.51 -3.54 27.48
N PRO A 695 0.93 -4.62 28.17
CA PRO A 695 0.06 -5.78 28.42
C PRO A 695 -1.08 -5.56 29.43
N LYS A 696 -1.15 -4.39 30.08
CA LYS A 696 -2.20 -4.02 31.04
C LYS A 696 -2.91 -2.78 30.56
N VAL A 697 -4.08 -2.97 29.94
CA VAL A 697 -4.96 -1.89 29.47
C VAL A 697 -6.29 -1.90 30.22
N SER A 698 -6.72 -0.73 30.68
CA SER A 698 -8.04 -0.47 31.23
C SER A 698 -9.08 -0.28 30.11
N ARG A 699 -10.39 -0.27 30.42
CA ARG A 699 -11.45 -0.25 29.39
C ARG A 699 -11.59 1.10 28.69
N ASP A 700 -11.15 2.18 29.33
CA ASP A 700 -11.15 3.56 28.81
C ASP A 700 -10.14 3.79 27.68
N VAL A 701 -9.08 2.97 27.55
CA VAL A 701 -8.06 3.12 26.50
C VAL A 701 -8.26 2.21 25.28
N TYR A 702 -9.38 1.49 25.19
CA TYR A 702 -9.74 0.73 23.98
C TYR A 702 -11.25 0.68 23.75
N LEU A 703 -11.61 0.57 22.48
CA LEU A 703 -13.00 0.42 22.03
C LEU A 703 -13.35 -1.06 21.81
N ASN A 704 -14.61 -1.42 22.04
CA ASN A 704 -15.16 -2.67 21.53
C ASN A 704 -15.37 -2.56 19.99
N THR A 705 -15.74 -3.66 19.32
CA THR A 705 -15.85 -3.68 17.86
C THR A 705 -16.90 -2.70 17.32
N GLU A 706 -18.03 -2.56 17.99
CA GLU A 706 -19.11 -1.66 17.52
C GLU A 706 -18.75 -0.20 17.76
N GLU A 707 -18.21 0.12 18.95
CA GLU A 707 -17.68 1.45 19.27
C GLU A 707 -16.59 1.89 18.27
N PHE A 708 -15.70 0.98 17.85
CA PHE A 708 -14.68 1.29 16.85
C PHE A 708 -15.29 1.55 15.47
N ILE A 709 -16.25 0.72 15.04
CA ILE A 709 -16.98 0.94 13.77
C ILE A 709 -17.73 2.29 13.81
N ASP A 710 -18.36 2.64 14.94
CA ASP A 710 -19.07 3.90 15.11
C ASP A 710 -18.14 5.12 15.16
N ALA A 711 -16.93 4.96 15.73
CA ALA A 711 -15.90 5.98 15.66
C ALA A 711 -15.40 6.22 14.22
N VAL A 712 -15.21 5.14 13.43
CA VAL A 712 -14.88 5.25 12.00
C VAL A 712 -16.03 5.87 11.21
N ALA A 713 -17.28 5.50 11.50
CA ALA A 713 -18.48 6.05 10.85
C ALA A 713 -18.61 7.56 11.11
N SER A 714 -18.42 8.00 12.36
CA SER A 714 -18.45 9.41 12.74
C SER A 714 -17.32 10.22 12.07
N ASN A 715 -16.12 9.64 11.98
CA ASN A 715 -15.00 10.28 11.25
C ASN A 715 -15.24 10.32 9.73
N LEU A 716 -15.80 9.28 9.12
CA LEU A 716 -16.22 9.32 7.71
C LEU A 716 -17.29 10.37 7.48
N GLN A 717 -18.31 10.44 8.34
CA GLN A 717 -19.36 11.42 8.24
C GLN A 717 -18.82 12.85 8.36
N SER A 718 -17.85 13.12 9.25
CA SER A 718 -17.23 14.45 9.34
C SER A 718 -16.33 14.80 8.14
N GLN A 719 -15.73 13.81 7.46
CA GLN A 719 -15.03 14.03 6.17
C GLN A 719 -15.97 14.20 4.97
N LEU A 720 -17.23 13.75 5.07
CA LEU A 720 -18.27 13.95 4.07
C LEU A 720 -19.12 15.21 4.35
N ASN A 721 -19.14 15.68 5.60
CA ASN A 721 -19.86 16.88 6.02
C ASN A 721 -19.11 18.15 5.59
N VAL A 722 -19.87 19.17 5.18
CA VAL A 722 -19.33 20.46 4.75
C VAL A 722 -19.38 21.49 5.89
N TYR A 723 -20.48 21.56 6.65
CA TYR A 723 -20.61 22.45 7.81
C TYR A 723 -21.85 22.12 8.67
N ASP A 724 -21.68 22.08 9.99
CA ASP A 724 -22.79 21.95 10.96
C ASP A 724 -23.31 23.33 11.42
N PHE A 725 -24.51 23.68 10.97
CA PHE A 725 -25.18 24.92 11.37
C PHE A 725 -25.63 24.87 12.84
N LYS A 726 -24.98 25.66 13.70
CA LYS A 726 -25.33 25.79 15.14
C LYS A 726 -26.58 26.65 15.44
N GLY A 727 -27.26 27.09 14.40
CA GLY A 727 -28.43 27.96 14.42
C GLY A 727 -28.86 28.28 12.97
N PRO A 728 -29.84 29.15 12.74
CA PRO A 728 -30.19 29.58 11.39
C PRO A 728 -28.97 30.16 10.65
N GLY A 729 -28.76 29.74 9.41
CA GLY A 729 -27.64 30.19 8.59
C GLY A 729 -27.90 29.93 7.11
N VAL A 730 -27.00 30.43 6.27
CA VAL A 730 -27.11 30.37 4.81
C VAL A 730 -25.95 29.53 4.26
N ALA A 731 -26.29 28.51 3.47
CA ALA A 731 -25.34 27.79 2.63
C ALA A 731 -25.48 28.28 1.18
N LEU A 732 -24.36 28.45 0.48
CA LEU A 732 -24.33 28.77 -0.94
C LEU A 732 -23.41 27.76 -1.64
N ALA A 733 -23.94 27.08 -2.65
CA ALA A 733 -23.15 26.30 -3.60
C ALA A 733 -23.11 27.05 -4.93
N MET A 734 -21.91 27.21 -5.50
CA MET A 734 -21.70 27.85 -6.79
C MET A 734 -21.05 26.85 -7.75
N TYR A 735 -21.46 26.87 -9.01
CA TYR A 735 -20.84 26.08 -10.06
C TYR A 735 -20.79 26.88 -11.38
N ASN A 736 -19.74 26.64 -12.16
CA ASN A 736 -19.63 27.01 -13.55
C ASN A 736 -19.02 25.82 -14.28
N VAL A 737 -19.45 25.56 -15.51
CA VAL A 737 -18.84 24.54 -16.38
C VAL A 737 -17.71 25.15 -17.19
N ASP A 738 -16.65 24.38 -17.46
CA ASP A 738 -15.48 24.84 -18.21
C ASP A 738 -15.85 25.48 -19.56
N GLU A 739 -16.86 24.96 -20.25
CA GLU A 739 -17.40 25.51 -21.50
C GLU A 739 -17.92 26.94 -21.36
N SER A 740 -18.65 27.22 -20.27
CA SER A 740 -19.15 28.57 -19.96
C SER A 740 -18.01 29.54 -19.63
N ILE A 741 -16.97 29.05 -18.95
CA ILE A 741 -15.76 29.84 -18.67
C ILE A 741 -14.99 30.15 -19.97
N ARG A 742 -14.87 29.17 -20.87
CA ARG A 742 -14.26 29.36 -22.21
C ARG A 742 -15.04 30.36 -23.05
N ALA A 743 -16.36 30.22 -23.15
CA ALA A 743 -17.20 31.16 -23.90
C ALA A 743 -17.11 32.60 -23.35
N PHE A 744 -17.02 32.76 -22.02
CA PHE A 744 -16.80 34.05 -21.37
C PHE A 744 -15.40 34.62 -21.68
N ALA A 745 -14.35 33.79 -21.70
CA ALA A 745 -13.00 34.18 -22.09
C ALA A 745 -12.95 34.66 -23.55
N GLU A 746 -13.48 33.86 -24.49
CA GLU A 746 -13.56 34.18 -25.92
C GLU A 746 -14.28 35.52 -26.16
N SER A 747 -15.45 35.74 -25.53
CA SER A 747 -16.21 36.99 -25.64
C SER A 747 -15.43 38.20 -25.10
N SER A 748 -14.73 38.02 -23.98
CA SER A 748 -13.91 39.08 -23.36
C SER A 748 -12.71 39.44 -24.24
N MET A 749 -12.06 38.45 -24.85
CA MET A 749 -10.93 38.64 -25.78
C MET A 749 -11.37 39.35 -27.06
N ALA A 750 -12.51 38.94 -27.63
CA ALA A 750 -13.10 39.58 -28.81
C ALA A 750 -13.43 41.06 -28.56
N MET A 751 -14.00 41.39 -27.40
CA MET A 751 -14.31 42.77 -27.01
C MET A 751 -13.04 43.62 -26.84
N ALA A 752 -12.02 43.10 -26.18
CA ALA A 752 -10.73 43.75 -25.98
C ALA A 752 -10.03 44.06 -27.32
N LEU A 753 -10.00 43.09 -28.24
CA LEU A 753 -9.45 43.29 -29.58
C LEU A 753 -10.25 44.33 -30.39
N ALA A 754 -11.59 44.28 -30.35
CA ALA A 754 -12.46 45.22 -31.05
C ALA A 754 -12.30 46.68 -30.55
N LYS A 755 -12.04 46.86 -29.25
CA LYS A 755 -11.74 48.18 -28.64
C LYS A 755 -10.28 48.60 -28.77
N LYS A 756 -9.37 47.67 -29.13
CA LYS A 756 -7.90 47.82 -29.03
C LYS A 756 -7.46 48.22 -27.63
N TRP A 757 -8.01 47.56 -26.62
CA TRP A 757 -7.74 47.78 -25.20
C TRP A 757 -7.19 46.51 -24.54
N PRO A 758 -6.30 46.60 -23.53
CA PRO A 758 -5.86 45.43 -22.75
C PRO A 758 -7.02 44.81 -21.97
N LEU A 759 -6.92 43.51 -21.70
CA LEU A 759 -7.91 42.71 -20.98
C LEU A 759 -7.40 42.29 -19.60
N TYR A 760 -8.20 42.54 -18.56
CA TYR A 760 -7.95 42.08 -17.20
C TYR A 760 -9.00 41.07 -16.74
N LEU A 761 -8.59 39.85 -16.40
CA LEU A 761 -9.43 38.94 -15.60
C LEU A 761 -9.15 39.18 -14.12
N SER A 762 -10.19 39.40 -13.33
CA SER A 762 -10.07 39.50 -11.87
C SER A 762 -10.73 38.33 -11.14
N THR A 763 -10.02 37.72 -10.19
CA THR A 763 -10.57 36.67 -9.31
C THR A 763 -10.02 36.79 -7.88
N LYS A 764 -10.46 35.94 -6.93
CA LYS A 764 -9.85 35.78 -5.61
C LYS A 764 -9.29 34.37 -5.40
N ASN A 765 -8.48 33.90 -6.34
CA ASN A 765 -7.81 32.58 -6.31
C ASN A 765 -6.85 32.37 -5.11
N THR A 766 -6.52 33.39 -4.33
CA THR A 766 -5.83 33.23 -3.03
C THR A 766 -6.73 32.58 -1.97
N ILE A 767 -8.04 32.85 -2.02
CA ILE A 767 -9.07 32.29 -1.14
C ILE A 767 -9.70 31.05 -1.80
N LEU A 768 -10.28 31.21 -2.99
CA LEU A 768 -10.97 30.15 -3.74
C LEU A 768 -10.02 29.41 -4.69
N LYS A 769 -8.93 28.85 -4.14
CA LYS A 769 -7.78 28.29 -4.89
C LYS A 769 -8.13 27.38 -6.07
N LYS A 770 -9.13 26.50 -5.91
CA LYS A 770 -9.55 25.60 -7.01
C LYS A 770 -10.54 26.26 -7.97
N TYR A 771 -11.57 26.92 -7.45
CA TYR A 771 -12.66 27.49 -8.26
C TYR A 771 -12.20 28.68 -9.09
N ASP A 772 -11.69 29.72 -8.43
CA ASP A 772 -11.16 30.92 -9.08
C ASP A 772 -9.81 30.64 -9.76
N GLY A 773 -9.09 29.60 -9.32
CA GLY A 773 -7.94 29.06 -10.05
C GLY A 773 -8.33 28.53 -11.43
N ARG A 774 -9.42 27.74 -11.53
CA ARG A 774 -9.89 27.19 -12.81
C ARG A 774 -10.29 28.27 -13.81
N PHE A 775 -10.92 29.36 -13.35
CA PHE A 775 -11.18 30.54 -14.18
C PHE A 775 -9.90 31.14 -14.76
N LYS A 776 -8.89 31.39 -13.91
CA LYS A 776 -7.59 31.92 -14.34
C LYS A 776 -6.91 31.00 -15.35
N ASP A 777 -6.84 29.70 -15.05
CA ASP A 777 -6.15 28.73 -15.88
C ASP A 777 -6.82 28.58 -17.26
N ILE A 778 -8.16 28.58 -17.34
CA ILE A 778 -8.90 28.53 -18.62
C ILE A 778 -8.72 29.81 -19.43
N PHE A 779 -8.79 30.99 -18.82
CA PHE A 779 -8.55 32.24 -19.55
C PHE A 779 -7.12 32.31 -20.11
N GLN A 780 -6.13 31.83 -19.35
CA GLN A 780 -4.75 31.72 -19.83
C GLN A 780 -4.63 30.76 -21.02
N GLU A 781 -5.26 29.57 -20.93
CA GLU A 781 -5.28 28.58 -21.99
C GLU A 781 -5.92 29.13 -23.28
N VAL A 782 -7.07 29.81 -23.18
CA VAL A 782 -7.75 30.45 -24.30
C VAL A 782 -6.91 31.58 -24.91
N TYR A 783 -6.26 32.40 -24.07
CA TYR A 783 -5.37 33.46 -24.53
C TYR A 783 -4.20 32.90 -25.36
N GLU A 784 -3.48 31.93 -24.80
CA GLU A 784 -2.29 31.33 -25.41
C GLU A 784 -2.61 30.57 -26.69
N ALA A 785 -3.74 29.88 -26.75
CA ALA A 785 -4.15 29.11 -27.94
C ALA A 785 -4.65 29.99 -29.09
N ASN A 786 -5.53 30.97 -28.82
CA ASN A 786 -6.39 31.56 -29.85
C ASN A 786 -6.19 33.07 -30.10
N TRP A 787 -5.58 33.81 -29.15
CA TRP A 787 -5.64 35.27 -29.11
C TRP A 787 -4.29 35.99 -28.97
N LYS A 788 -3.29 35.37 -28.35
CA LYS A 788 -1.99 36.00 -28.05
C LYS A 788 -1.38 36.73 -29.24
N GLN A 789 -1.27 36.09 -30.40
CA GLN A 789 -0.72 36.71 -31.61
C GLN A 789 -1.52 37.96 -32.04
N LYS A 790 -2.85 37.89 -32.07
CA LYS A 790 -3.72 39.02 -32.45
C LYS A 790 -3.59 40.19 -31.49
N PHE A 791 -3.38 39.91 -30.21
CA PHE A 791 -3.19 40.91 -29.16
C PHE A 791 -1.82 41.60 -29.32
N GLU A 792 -0.76 40.82 -29.55
CA GLU A 792 0.60 41.31 -29.83
C GLU A 792 0.63 42.17 -31.10
N GLU A 793 -0.03 41.76 -32.19
CA GLU A 793 -0.20 42.54 -33.42
C GLU A 793 -0.89 43.90 -33.21
N HIS A 794 -1.71 44.03 -32.16
CA HIS A 794 -2.44 45.25 -31.81
C HIS A 794 -1.84 46.01 -30.62
N SER A 795 -0.68 45.59 -30.11
CA SER A 795 -0.01 46.18 -28.93
C SER A 795 -0.88 46.20 -27.66
N ILE A 796 -1.72 45.19 -27.47
CA ILE A 796 -2.54 44.97 -26.28
C ILE A 796 -2.16 43.64 -25.60
N TRP A 797 -2.56 43.45 -24.35
CA TRP A 797 -2.22 42.24 -23.57
C TRP A 797 -3.40 41.74 -22.74
N TYR A 798 -3.31 40.49 -22.31
CA TYR A 798 -4.15 39.90 -21.28
C TYR A 798 -3.36 39.78 -19.96
N GLU A 799 -4.00 40.09 -18.83
CA GLU A 799 -3.41 39.95 -17.49
C GLU A 799 -4.44 39.40 -16.49
N HIS A 800 -4.00 38.53 -15.59
CA HIS A 800 -4.79 38.14 -14.41
C HIS A 800 -4.41 38.97 -13.20
N ARG A 801 -5.41 39.46 -12.46
CA ARG A 801 -5.23 40.17 -11.18
C ARG A 801 -6.15 39.64 -10.08
N LEU A 802 -5.83 40.01 -8.84
CA LEU A 802 -6.75 39.83 -7.73
C LEU A 802 -7.84 40.90 -7.80
N ILE A 803 -9.09 40.54 -7.49
CA ILE A 803 -10.24 41.45 -7.57
C ILE A 803 -10.08 42.73 -6.74
N ASP A 804 -9.48 42.65 -5.55
CA ASP A 804 -9.20 43.81 -4.70
C ASP A 804 -8.09 44.72 -5.25
N ASP A 805 -7.07 44.16 -5.88
CA ASP A 805 -6.06 44.95 -6.60
C ASP A 805 -6.68 45.64 -7.83
N MET A 806 -7.53 44.93 -8.57
CA MET A 806 -8.18 45.48 -9.77
C MET A 806 -9.20 46.58 -9.44
N VAL A 807 -9.95 46.47 -8.34
CA VAL A 807 -10.81 47.55 -7.82
C VAL A 807 -9.96 48.78 -7.45
N ALA A 808 -8.85 48.59 -6.74
CA ALA A 808 -7.94 49.68 -6.37
C ALA A 808 -7.24 50.32 -7.58
N TYR A 809 -6.95 49.54 -8.61
CA TYR A 809 -6.43 50.01 -9.89
C TYR A 809 -7.48 50.78 -10.68
N ALA A 810 -8.72 50.31 -10.74
CA ALA A 810 -9.79 50.93 -11.51
C ALA A 810 -10.06 52.39 -11.08
N VAL A 811 -10.11 52.65 -9.77
CA VAL A 811 -10.30 54.00 -9.20
C VAL A 811 -9.12 54.95 -9.49
N LYS A 812 -7.90 54.41 -9.70
CA LYS A 812 -6.68 55.19 -9.99
C LYS A 812 -6.36 55.30 -11.47
N SER A 813 -6.97 54.46 -12.30
CA SER A 813 -6.70 54.38 -13.73
C SER A 813 -7.40 55.50 -14.50
N LYS A 814 -6.91 55.77 -15.71
CA LYS A 814 -7.56 56.68 -16.66
C LYS A 814 -8.62 55.98 -17.53
N GLY A 815 -8.96 54.71 -17.21
CA GLY A 815 -9.80 53.85 -18.04
C GLY A 815 -9.03 53.25 -19.22
N GLY A 816 -9.75 52.85 -20.28
CA GLY A 816 -9.16 52.33 -21.51
C GLY A 816 -8.71 50.87 -21.46
N TYR A 817 -9.41 50.03 -20.69
CA TYR A 817 -9.18 48.59 -20.58
C TYR A 817 -10.52 47.83 -20.54
N VAL A 818 -10.53 46.55 -20.89
CA VAL A 818 -11.66 45.64 -20.66
C VAL A 818 -11.42 44.89 -19.36
N TRP A 819 -12.46 44.78 -18.53
CA TRP A 819 -12.40 44.12 -17.23
C TRP A 819 -13.40 42.96 -17.19
N ALA A 820 -12.88 41.73 -17.22
CA ALA A 820 -13.66 40.51 -17.09
C ALA A 820 -13.86 40.16 -15.61
N CYS A 821 -15.12 40.29 -15.16
CA CYS A 821 -15.57 39.93 -13.81
C CYS A 821 -16.51 38.72 -13.86
N LYS A 822 -16.53 37.91 -12.79
CA LYS A 822 -17.61 36.92 -12.58
C LYS A 822 -18.93 37.66 -12.36
N ASN A 823 -20.07 37.03 -12.71
CA ASN A 823 -21.40 37.65 -12.74
C ASN A 823 -21.67 38.67 -11.61
N TYR A 824 -21.69 38.24 -10.34
CA TYR A 824 -21.94 39.13 -9.19
C TYR A 824 -20.88 40.23 -9.00
N ASP A 825 -19.60 39.92 -9.25
CA ASP A 825 -18.54 40.93 -9.17
C ASP A 825 -18.73 41.98 -10.27
N GLY A 826 -19.11 41.56 -11.48
CA GLY A 826 -19.33 42.42 -12.65
C GLY A 826 -20.53 43.36 -12.48
N ASP A 827 -21.64 42.82 -12.01
CA ASP A 827 -22.86 43.56 -11.64
C ASP A 827 -22.50 44.73 -10.70
N VAL A 828 -21.93 44.41 -9.52
CA VAL A 828 -21.54 45.40 -8.51
C VAL A 828 -20.48 46.39 -8.99
N GLN A 829 -19.48 45.96 -9.77
CA GLN A 829 -18.46 46.90 -10.29
C GLN A 829 -19.00 47.80 -11.41
N SER A 830 -19.95 47.32 -12.22
CA SER A 830 -20.56 48.13 -13.28
C SER A 830 -21.41 49.26 -12.71
N ASP A 831 -22.24 48.97 -11.69
CA ASP A 831 -23.00 49.96 -10.93
C ASP A 831 -22.08 50.99 -10.25
N LEU A 832 -20.98 50.53 -9.64
CA LEU A 832 -19.98 51.42 -9.02
C LEU A 832 -19.35 52.37 -10.04
N LEU A 833 -18.99 51.87 -11.23
CA LEU A 833 -18.42 52.68 -12.31
C LEU A 833 -19.45 53.69 -12.83
N ALA A 834 -20.67 53.26 -13.13
CA ALA A 834 -21.74 54.14 -13.61
C ALA A 834 -22.04 55.27 -12.60
N GLN A 835 -22.12 54.94 -11.31
CA GLN A 835 -22.28 55.93 -10.25
C GLN A 835 -21.04 56.83 -10.08
N GLY A 836 -19.83 56.33 -10.35
CA GLY A 836 -18.59 57.10 -10.42
C GLY A 836 -18.56 58.13 -11.56
N PHE A 837 -19.23 57.85 -12.68
CA PHE A 837 -19.50 58.82 -13.75
C PHE A 837 -20.72 59.72 -13.47
N GLY A 838 -21.36 59.57 -12.30
CA GLY A 838 -22.35 60.50 -11.75
C GLY A 838 -23.76 59.92 -11.60
N SER A 839 -24.20 59.03 -12.50
CA SER A 839 -25.55 58.46 -12.49
C SER A 839 -25.57 57.11 -13.21
N LEU A 840 -26.34 56.16 -12.69
CA LEU A 840 -26.59 54.87 -13.37
C LEU A 840 -27.07 55.07 -14.81
N GLY A 841 -27.83 56.14 -15.07
CA GLY A 841 -28.31 56.50 -16.41
C GLY A 841 -27.23 56.91 -17.42
N LEU A 842 -25.96 56.96 -17.03
CA LEU A 842 -24.79 57.29 -17.87
C LEU A 842 -23.97 56.06 -18.29
N MET A 843 -24.53 54.85 -18.19
CA MET A 843 -23.90 53.61 -18.66
C MET A 843 -24.65 52.99 -19.85
N THR A 844 -23.92 52.28 -20.72
CA THR A 844 -24.47 51.47 -21.82
C THR A 844 -24.30 49.99 -21.51
N SER A 845 -25.34 49.16 -21.65
CA SER A 845 -25.23 47.70 -21.51
C SER A 845 -25.42 47.00 -22.86
N VAL A 846 -24.62 45.96 -23.08
CA VAL A 846 -24.58 45.14 -24.31
C VAL A 846 -24.22 43.71 -23.94
N LEU A 847 -25.12 42.76 -24.24
CA LEU A 847 -24.87 41.33 -24.17
C LEU A 847 -24.46 40.83 -25.57
N LEU A 848 -23.35 40.10 -25.66
CA LEU A 848 -22.75 39.65 -26.93
C LEU A 848 -22.50 38.14 -26.90
N SER A 849 -22.88 37.43 -27.98
CA SER A 849 -22.51 36.03 -28.17
C SER A 849 -21.01 35.85 -28.42
N SER A 850 -20.46 34.67 -28.09
CA SER A 850 -19.03 34.38 -28.26
C SER A 850 -18.53 34.42 -29.71
N ASP A 851 -19.44 34.28 -30.68
CA ASP A 851 -19.13 34.46 -32.12
C ASP A 851 -19.20 35.92 -32.59
N GLY A 852 -19.55 36.86 -31.71
CA GLY A 852 -19.66 38.30 -31.97
C GLY A 852 -20.82 38.72 -32.88
N LYS A 853 -21.70 37.81 -33.31
CA LYS A 853 -22.76 38.12 -34.29
C LYS A 853 -24.07 38.55 -33.62
N THR A 854 -24.45 37.88 -32.53
CA THR A 854 -25.71 38.15 -31.83
C THR A 854 -25.45 39.15 -30.72
N LEU A 855 -26.17 40.26 -30.76
CA LEU A 855 -26.06 41.35 -29.81
C LEU A 855 -27.45 41.71 -29.30
N GLU A 856 -27.57 41.86 -27.99
CA GLU A 856 -28.68 42.50 -27.32
C GLU A 856 -28.14 43.76 -26.63
N SER A 857 -28.91 44.85 -26.61
CA SER A 857 -28.55 46.06 -25.88
C SER A 857 -29.73 46.55 -25.08
N GLU A 858 -29.49 46.76 -23.79
CA GLU A 858 -30.47 47.13 -22.79
C GLU A 858 -30.09 48.48 -22.16
N ALA A 859 -31.09 49.13 -21.54
CA ALA A 859 -30.84 50.32 -20.76
C ALA A 859 -30.23 49.92 -19.42
N ALA A 860 -29.01 50.39 -19.13
CA ALA A 860 -28.29 50.11 -17.88
C ALA A 860 -28.86 50.89 -16.67
N HIS A 861 -30.18 50.79 -16.44
CA HIS A 861 -30.87 51.45 -15.33
C HIS A 861 -31.32 50.45 -14.27
N GLY A 862 -31.17 50.83 -12.98
CA GLY A 862 -31.88 50.17 -11.90
C GLY A 862 -33.41 50.35 -12.02
N THR A 863 -34.19 49.56 -11.27
CA THR A 863 -35.66 49.63 -11.36
C THR A 863 -36.21 50.96 -10.85
N VAL A 864 -36.71 51.83 -11.75
CA VAL A 864 -37.18 53.20 -11.45
C VAL A 864 -38.56 53.25 -10.76
N THR A 865 -38.81 52.32 -9.83
CA THR A 865 -40.09 52.10 -9.12
C THR A 865 -40.62 53.37 -8.45
N ARG A 866 -39.72 54.24 -7.94
CA ARG A 866 -40.12 55.50 -7.30
C ARG A 866 -40.77 56.45 -8.29
N HIS A 867 -40.15 56.73 -9.43
CA HIS A 867 -40.71 57.67 -10.41
C HIS A 867 -41.97 57.08 -11.06
N PHE A 868 -42.00 55.78 -11.35
CA PHE A 868 -43.23 55.14 -11.85
C PHE A 868 -44.43 55.32 -10.91
N ARG A 869 -44.22 55.19 -9.58
CA ARG A 869 -45.27 55.47 -8.57
C ARG A 869 -45.65 56.94 -8.42
N LEU A 870 -44.81 57.89 -8.85
CA LEU A 870 -45.12 59.32 -8.90
C LEU A 870 -45.95 59.64 -10.16
N HIS A 871 -45.51 59.13 -11.31
CA HIS A 871 -46.24 59.20 -12.59
C HIS A 871 -47.65 58.60 -12.48
N GLN A 872 -47.81 57.43 -11.84
CA GLN A 872 -49.13 56.84 -11.55
C GLN A 872 -50.06 57.73 -10.69
N LYS A 873 -49.52 58.73 -10.00
CA LYS A 873 -50.27 59.73 -9.22
C LYS A 873 -50.43 61.08 -9.93
N GLY A 874 -50.07 61.16 -11.22
CA GLY A 874 -50.04 62.40 -11.99
C GLY A 874 -48.98 63.41 -11.50
N GLN A 875 -47.93 62.96 -10.82
CA GLN A 875 -46.87 63.81 -10.30
C GLN A 875 -45.68 63.84 -11.27
N GLU A 876 -45.08 65.03 -11.43
CA GLU A 876 -43.94 65.25 -12.33
C GLU A 876 -42.74 64.35 -11.98
N THR A 877 -42.11 63.78 -13.01
CA THR A 877 -40.92 62.94 -12.89
C THR A 877 -39.77 63.45 -13.76
N SER A 878 -38.56 63.44 -13.21
CA SER A 878 -37.31 63.68 -13.93
C SER A 878 -36.44 62.42 -13.84
N THR A 879 -36.83 61.41 -14.61
CA THR A 879 -36.05 60.21 -14.90
C THR A 879 -35.08 60.50 -16.04
N ASN A 880 -33.81 60.18 -15.84
CA ASN A 880 -32.77 60.23 -16.86
C ASN A 880 -33.00 59.14 -17.92
N SER A 881 -33.20 59.55 -19.18
CA SER A 881 -33.48 58.66 -20.31
C SER A 881 -32.25 58.33 -21.17
N ILE A 882 -31.06 58.83 -20.80
CA ILE A 882 -29.83 58.70 -21.61
C ILE A 882 -29.50 57.22 -21.86
N ALA A 883 -29.43 56.38 -20.82
CA ALA A 883 -29.19 54.94 -20.97
C ALA A 883 -30.22 54.24 -21.90
N SER A 884 -31.50 54.65 -21.87
CA SER A 884 -32.53 54.11 -22.76
C SER A 884 -32.36 54.56 -24.21
N ILE A 885 -31.97 55.82 -24.44
CA ILE A 885 -31.61 56.32 -25.78
C ILE A 885 -30.40 55.55 -26.31
N PHE A 886 -29.39 55.35 -25.47
CA PHE A 886 -28.17 54.63 -25.86
C PHE A 886 -28.39 53.12 -26.09
N ALA A 887 -29.32 52.48 -25.39
CA ALA A 887 -29.72 51.09 -25.70
C ALA A 887 -30.26 50.95 -27.14
N TRP A 888 -31.15 51.88 -27.53
CA TRP A 888 -31.65 51.95 -28.91
C TRP A 888 -30.53 52.23 -29.91
N THR A 889 -29.67 53.21 -29.66
CA THR A 889 -28.60 53.56 -30.61
C THR A 889 -27.61 52.43 -30.79
N ARG A 890 -27.25 51.67 -29.75
CA ARG A 890 -26.31 50.54 -29.85
C ARG A 890 -26.90 49.33 -30.58
N GLY A 891 -28.18 49.03 -30.37
CA GLY A 891 -28.89 48.02 -31.18
C GLY A 891 -28.93 48.41 -32.67
N LEU A 892 -29.26 49.68 -32.97
CA LEU A 892 -29.28 50.23 -34.33
C LEU A 892 -27.87 50.32 -34.95
N GLU A 893 -26.83 50.61 -34.16
CA GLU A 893 -25.43 50.64 -34.61
C GLU A 893 -24.98 49.25 -35.09
N HIS A 894 -25.32 48.20 -34.33
CA HIS A 894 -25.01 46.81 -34.71
C HIS A 894 -25.78 46.38 -35.96
N ARG A 895 -27.08 46.70 -36.02
CA ARG A 895 -27.90 46.47 -37.22
C ARG A 895 -27.32 47.17 -38.45
N ALA A 896 -26.91 48.44 -38.31
CA ALA A 896 -26.27 49.22 -39.37
C ALA A 896 -24.96 48.59 -39.86
N LYS A 897 -24.13 48.03 -38.96
CA LYS A 897 -22.91 47.28 -39.34
C LYS A 897 -23.23 46.02 -40.13
N LEU A 898 -24.21 45.24 -39.67
CA LEU A 898 -24.64 44.00 -40.34
C LEU A 898 -25.25 44.27 -41.73
N ASP A 899 -26.03 45.34 -41.87
CA ASP A 899 -26.67 45.75 -43.14
C ASP A 899 -25.78 46.60 -44.05
N LYS A 900 -24.60 47.02 -43.58
CA LYS A 900 -23.73 48.03 -44.22
C LYS A 900 -24.47 49.35 -44.51
N ASN A 901 -25.38 49.74 -43.61
CA ASN A 901 -26.25 50.91 -43.76
C ASN A 901 -25.62 52.17 -43.15
N GLU A 902 -24.86 52.90 -43.96
CA GLU A 902 -24.19 54.14 -43.54
C GLU A 902 -25.15 55.25 -43.10
N LYS A 903 -26.37 55.32 -43.65
CA LYS A 903 -27.38 56.31 -43.23
C LYS A 903 -27.90 56.05 -41.82
N LEU A 904 -28.13 54.77 -41.48
CA LEU A 904 -28.50 54.39 -40.11
C LEU A 904 -27.34 54.65 -39.13
N MET A 905 -26.10 54.41 -39.57
CA MET A 905 -24.89 54.72 -38.79
C MET A 905 -24.73 56.24 -38.52
N ASP A 906 -25.02 57.09 -39.51
CA ASP A 906 -25.01 58.56 -39.35
C ASP A 906 -26.12 59.03 -38.39
N PHE A 907 -27.36 58.54 -38.57
CA PHE A 907 -28.47 58.82 -37.66
C PHE A 907 -28.16 58.44 -36.21
N VAL A 908 -27.61 57.25 -35.99
CA VAL A 908 -27.18 56.75 -34.67
C VAL A 908 -26.18 57.71 -34.02
N LYS A 909 -25.14 58.12 -34.75
CA LYS A 909 -24.12 59.06 -34.25
C LYS A 909 -24.71 60.44 -33.91
N LYS A 910 -25.63 60.94 -34.74
CA LYS A 910 -26.33 62.22 -34.52
C LYS A 910 -27.28 62.18 -33.32
N LEU A 911 -27.96 61.06 -33.08
CA LEU A 911 -28.82 60.87 -31.91
C LEU A 911 -27.98 60.82 -30.61
N GLU A 912 -26.86 60.06 -30.61
CA GLU A 912 -25.96 60.04 -29.46
C GLU A 912 -25.32 61.41 -29.19
N SER A 913 -24.81 62.11 -30.23
CA SER A 913 -24.21 63.44 -30.06
C SER A 913 -25.24 64.48 -29.63
N SER A 914 -26.47 64.43 -30.15
CA SER A 914 -27.57 65.31 -29.72
C SER A 914 -27.92 65.08 -28.25
N CYS A 915 -27.91 63.82 -27.80
CA CYS A 915 -28.15 63.48 -26.41
C CYS A 915 -27.06 64.06 -25.47
N VAL A 916 -25.79 63.94 -25.85
CA VAL A 916 -24.65 64.52 -25.10
C VAL A 916 -24.70 66.05 -25.12
N ASN A 917 -24.84 66.66 -26.29
CA ASN A 917 -24.89 68.11 -26.47
C ASN A 917 -26.03 68.77 -25.67
N THR A 918 -27.17 68.08 -25.49
CA THR A 918 -28.27 68.56 -24.64
C THR A 918 -27.80 68.76 -23.19
N VAL A 919 -27.10 67.77 -22.62
CA VAL A 919 -26.54 67.86 -21.26
C VAL A 919 -25.42 68.91 -21.18
N GLU A 920 -24.50 68.93 -22.15
CA GLU A 920 -23.38 69.88 -22.19
C GLU A 920 -23.82 71.35 -22.34
N THR A 921 -24.98 71.60 -22.98
CA THR A 921 -25.59 72.93 -23.07
C THR A 921 -26.41 73.31 -21.82
N GLY A 922 -26.32 72.53 -20.74
CA GLY A 922 -26.96 72.79 -19.45
C GLY A 922 -28.39 72.26 -19.32
N LYS A 923 -28.95 71.64 -20.37
CA LYS A 923 -30.29 71.04 -20.33
C LYS A 923 -30.19 69.59 -19.86
N MET A 924 -30.48 69.35 -18.58
CA MET A 924 -30.26 68.03 -17.97
C MET A 924 -31.37 67.63 -17.01
N THR A 925 -31.51 66.33 -16.75
CA THR A 925 -32.43 65.79 -15.74
C THR A 925 -31.95 66.08 -14.31
N LYS A 926 -32.86 65.94 -13.35
CA LYS A 926 -32.67 66.37 -11.96
C LYS A 926 -31.52 65.66 -11.26
N ASP A 927 -31.29 64.38 -11.57
CA ASP A 927 -30.16 63.60 -11.06
C ASP A 927 -28.82 64.23 -11.46
N LEU A 928 -28.69 64.67 -12.71
CA LEU A 928 -27.49 65.34 -13.21
C LEU A 928 -27.34 66.76 -12.64
N ALA A 929 -28.43 67.53 -12.58
CA ALA A 929 -28.42 68.88 -12.03
C ALA A 929 -27.99 68.91 -10.54
N LEU A 930 -28.36 67.89 -9.76
CA LEU A 930 -27.93 67.74 -8.37
C LEU A 930 -26.40 67.53 -8.22
N LEU A 931 -25.73 66.98 -9.23
CA LEU A 931 -24.27 66.82 -9.25
C LEU A 931 -23.58 68.15 -9.58
N VAL A 932 -24.11 68.89 -10.56
CA VAL A 932 -23.53 70.15 -11.06
C VAL A 932 -23.75 71.32 -10.09
N HIS A 933 -24.95 71.42 -9.52
CA HIS A 933 -25.38 72.56 -8.69
C HIS A 933 -25.53 72.21 -7.19
N GLY A 934 -25.25 70.97 -6.81
CA GLY A 934 -25.34 70.49 -5.43
C GLY A 934 -26.77 70.14 -4.98
N PRO A 935 -26.96 69.78 -3.69
CA PRO A 935 -28.18 69.10 -3.22
C PRO A 935 -29.44 69.97 -3.15
N LYS A 936 -29.36 71.26 -3.51
CA LYS A 936 -30.47 72.23 -3.44
C LYS A 936 -30.70 72.89 -4.80
N VAL A 937 -31.22 72.10 -5.75
CA VAL A 937 -31.62 72.60 -7.08
C VAL A 937 -33.04 73.17 -7.08
N SER A 938 -33.20 74.34 -7.71
CA SER A 938 -34.49 74.92 -8.09
C SER A 938 -35.00 74.30 -9.41
N ARG A 939 -36.27 74.50 -9.77
CA ARG A 939 -36.89 73.82 -10.94
C ARG A 939 -36.41 74.35 -12.30
N ASP A 940 -35.88 75.57 -12.32
CA ASP A 940 -35.31 76.23 -13.50
C ASP A 940 -33.98 75.64 -13.98
N VAL A 941 -33.25 74.90 -13.13
CA VAL A 941 -31.95 74.29 -13.47
C VAL A 941 -32.01 72.80 -13.83
N TYR A 942 -33.21 72.23 -13.99
CA TYR A 942 -33.38 70.87 -14.50
C TYR A 942 -34.68 70.68 -15.27
N LEU A 943 -34.67 69.73 -16.20
CA LEU A 943 -35.82 69.33 -17.01
C LEU A 943 -36.54 68.12 -16.41
N ASN A 944 -37.85 68.03 -16.60
CA ASN A 944 -38.58 66.76 -16.42
C ASN A 944 -38.27 65.78 -17.58
N THR A 945 -38.76 64.54 -17.51
CA THR A 945 -38.40 63.52 -18.53
C THR A 945 -38.86 63.87 -19.93
N GLU A 946 -40.04 64.47 -20.08
CA GLU A 946 -40.59 64.86 -21.38
C GLU A 946 -39.81 66.05 -21.96
N GLU A 947 -39.63 67.11 -21.15
CA GLU A 947 -38.83 68.29 -21.50
C GLU A 947 -37.39 67.93 -21.95
N PHE A 948 -36.77 66.93 -21.30
CA PHE A 948 -35.43 66.47 -21.68
C PHE A 948 -35.45 65.72 -23.02
N ILE A 949 -36.44 64.85 -23.26
CA ILE A 949 -36.60 64.15 -24.53
C ILE A 949 -36.87 65.15 -25.67
N ASP A 950 -37.72 66.15 -25.45
CA ASP A 950 -38.03 67.21 -26.42
C ASP A 950 -36.79 68.06 -26.75
N ALA A 951 -35.93 68.33 -25.77
CA ALA A 951 -34.66 69.01 -25.97
C ALA A 951 -33.68 68.18 -26.82
N VAL A 952 -33.58 66.87 -26.57
CA VAL A 952 -32.78 65.94 -27.41
C VAL A 952 -33.35 65.85 -28.82
N ALA A 953 -34.68 65.74 -28.97
CA ALA A 953 -35.34 65.67 -30.28
C ALA A 953 -35.13 66.95 -31.10
N SER A 954 -35.23 68.12 -30.47
CA SER A 954 -34.95 69.43 -31.09
C SER A 954 -33.50 69.52 -31.59
N ASN A 955 -32.54 69.09 -30.76
CA ASN A 955 -31.13 69.07 -31.12
C ASN A 955 -30.84 68.08 -32.26
N LEU A 956 -31.49 66.90 -32.26
CA LEU A 956 -31.37 65.92 -33.34
C LEU A 956 -31.96 66.44 -34.65
N GLN A 957 -33.13 67.07 -34.62
CA GLN A 957 -33.74 67.66 -35.81
C GLN A 957 -32.82 68.74 -36.43
N SER A 958 -32.12 69.53 -35.58
CA SER A 958 -31.12 70.50 -36.03
C SER A 958 -29.85 69.86 -36.63
N GLN A 959 -29.55 68.59 -36.38
CA GLN A 959 -28.43 67.86 -37.00
C GLN A 959 -28.83 67.01 -38.23
N LEU A 960 -30.13 66.82 -38.46
CA LEU A 960 -30.68 66.06 -39.58
C LEU A 960 -31.10 66.94 -40.77
N ASN A 961 -31.43 68.21 -40.50
CA ASN A 961 -31.62 69.27 -41.50
C ASN A 961 -30.27 69.82 -41.99
#